data_AF-A0A7Y8GMV4-F1
#
_entry.id   AF-A0A7Y8GMV4-F1
#
_cell.length_a   1.000
_cell.length_b   1.000
_cell.length_c   1.000
_cell.angle_alpha   90.00
_cell.angle_beta   90.00
_cell.angle_gamma   90.00
#
_symmetry.space_group_name_H-M   'P 1'
#
loop_
_entity.id
_entity.type
_entity.pdbx_description
1 polymer ?
#
loop_
_entity_poly.entity_id
_entity_poly.type
_entity_poly.pdbx_seq_one_letter_code
_entity_poly.pdbx_strand_id
1 'polypeptide(L)'
;MKTISKPLALTAAIALSLSASAWAAAPVATTDAFTVLTLEQTPGELDAAVVAAQLEQLQVDALTVRNVERRADRVDPLQGLADALGYHYRFVTADPAAAQQTGSVVLTRLPIEAESGTEQPSLNYLRLNDGRHVVALYTSAADAAALPPLVTRSRLGAPAVLLGAVSADAATTAGFDPSRVALEANESYFSDGFQSASSAPIKLRTHDGRKGTTAATLLTLGYAAPVGGETPWMDTALNADARAKALLAQMTVDEKFQMLHSYFGLGKDGGPLPEGAVGSAGFVPGVPRLGIPSQQSADAGVGVTNPGGLRKGDHATAMPSGPSTASSWNPDIAFAGGATMGREAWQQRFNILLAGSVNLQRDPRNGRNFEYAGEDPLLAGVLVGESIRGVQSQHVISTMKHFALNDMETSRNFHSAEIGEQAMRESDLLAFEIAIDIGKPGSAMCSYNRINGTYGCEHDYLMNEVLKQEWKFPGFVMSDWGGVHSGSKAALAGLDQQSAGEVFDKAVYFDEPLRLAVAGGVVPQARLDDMVSRILRTMFAHGNFDLPPVHEPIDDDAGFHAAQRTVEEGSVLLRNAGDLLPLGKDVQRIVIIGGHADKGVIGGGGSSMVGWTARGTNAVPGVMPTTWPGPVIFHPSSPLEALRAERPDARIDYVDGRDVAAAARAAAAADVAIVFATQWSAESVDLPHMQLPDNQDKLIAGVAKANPKTVVVLETNGPVELPWLQQVPAILQAWYPGIRGGEGIAALLTGKVNPSGRLPVTWPVDVSQLPRPHVNGLGFNPKNKPDDTIDYDIEGANVGYKWFAAKGLTPQYAFGHGLSYTSFGYDNLQVVVEGQRVVASVDVRNTGKVAGADVPQLYLQLPQGSTTPIRLIGFQKVTLQPGESRRIRIEAEPKTLASFDTADKQWKIAGGQYEVQLSRAANAPVQRVPLELAEQVVR
;
A
#
# COMPACT_ATOMS: atom_id res chain seq x y z
N MET A 1 1.50 -35.02 9.43
CA MET A 1 1.43 -36.17 8.50
C MET A 1 1.26 -35.59 7.10
N LYS A 2 2.06 -35.82 6.06
CA LYS A 2 3.13 -36.79 5.75
C LYS A 2 4.39 -36.06 5.22
N THR A 3 5.52 -36.64 5.57
CA THR A 3 6.93 -36.37 5.22
C THR A 3 7.31 -36.67 3.77
N ILE A 4 8.19 -35.86 3.15
CA ILE A 4 9.31 -36.34 2.31
C ILE A 4 10.54 -35.41 2.51
N SER A 5 11.61 -36.00 3.03
CA SER A 5 13.03 -35.58 3.02
C SER A 5 13.69 -36.08 1.71
N LYS A 6 14.73 -35.53 1.06
CA LYS A 6 16.01 -34.92 1.48
C LYS A 6 16.75 -34.40 0.20
N PRO A 7 17.87 -33.63 0.34
CA PRO A 7 18.50 -32.82 -0.72
C PRO A 7 19.89 -33.34 -1.21
N LEU A 8 20.50 -32.54 -2.11
CA LEU A 8 21.93 -32.28 -2.41
C LEU A 8 22.59 -32.86 -3.67
N ALA A 9 23.35 -31.92 -4.30
CA ALA A 9 24.47 -32.02 -5.24
C ALA A 9 24.08 -31.90 -6.73
N LEU A 10 24.73 -31.09 -7.60
CA LEU A 10 26.04 -30.43 -7.57
C LEU A 10 26.04 -29.44 -8.76
N THR A 11 26.19 -28.12 -8.57
CA THR A 11 27.48 -27.41 -8.67
C THR A 11 28.38 -27.86 -9.85
N ALA A 12 27.95 -27.62 -11.10
CA ALA A 12 28.84 -27.73 -12.28
C ALA A 12 28.38 -26.98 -13.56
N ALA A 13 27.43 -26.03 -13.49
CA ALA A 13 26.97 -25.28 -14.68
C ALA A 13 27.01 -23.75 -14.50
N ILE A 14 27.80 -23.25 -13.54
CA ILE A 14 27.96 -21.82 -13.22
C ILE A 14 29.25 -21.22 -13.83
N ALA A 15 29.99 -21.95 -14.66
CA ALA A 15 31.34 -21.52 -15.08
C ALA A 15 31.55 -21.25 -16.60
N LEU A 16 30.50 -21.16 -17.44
CA LEU A 16 30.70 -20.99 -18.89
C LEU A 16 29.75 -20.02 -19.62
N SER A 17 28.96 -19.18 -18.92
CA SER A 17 28.18 -18.10 -19.55
C SER A 17 28.75 -16.70 -19.32
N LEU A 18 29.89 -16.58 -18.64
CA LEU A 18 30.64 -15.33 -18.48
C LEU A 18 31.59 -15.13 -19.67
N SER A 19 31.06 -14.77 -20.84
CA SER A 19 31.73 -14.03 -21.93
C SER A 19 30.96 -14.12 -23.24
N ALA A 20 29.79 -13.48 -23.30
CA ALA A 20 29.25 -13.01 -24.56
C ALA A 20 28.78 -11.58 -24.33
N SER A 21 29.64 -10.64 -24.74
CA SER A 21 29.30 -9.22 -24.85
C SER A 21 28.02 -9.09 -25.68
N ALA A 22 26.93 -8.73 -25.01
CA ALA A 22 25.65 -8.41 -25.63
C ALA A 22 25.86 -7.23 -26.59
N TRP A 23 25.85 -7.51 -27.89
CA TRP A 23 25.67 -6.47 -28.89
C TRP A 23 24.22 -6.00 -28.76
N ALA A 24 24.04 -4.74 -28.41
CA ALA A 24 22.78 -4.05 -28.57
C ALA A 24 22.32 -4.25 -30.03
N ALA A 25 21.20 -4.95 -30.22
CA ALA A 25 20.60 -5.09 -31.53
C ALA A 25 20.27 -3.68 -32.07
N ALA A 26 20.80 -3.35 -33.25
CA ALA A 26 20.50 -2.10 -33.91
C ALA A 26 18.98 -2.00 -34.17
N PRO A 27 18.38 -0.79 -34.10
CA PRO A 27 16.96 -0.61 -34.37
C PRO A 27 16.67 -0.97 -35.83
N VAL A 28 15.91 -2.04 -36.03
CA VAL A 28 15.42 -2.48 -37.35
C VAL A 28 14.42 -1.43 -37.85
N ALA A 29 14.55 -1.01 -39.12
CA ALA A 29 13.57 -0.13 -39.75
C ALA A 29 12.18 -0.81 -39.76
N THR A 30 11.22 -0.25 -39.04
CA THR A 30 9.91 -0.88 -38.80
C THR A 30 8.92 -0.59 -39.93
N THR A 31 8.50 -1.61 -40.67
CA THR A 31 7.29 -1.58 -41.51
C THR A 31 6.04 -1.70 -40.65
N ASP A 32 4.93 -1.03 -40.98
CA ASP A 32 3.65 -1.06 -40.22
C ASP A 32 2.87 -2.39 -40.32
N ALA A 33 3.56 -3.51 -40.20
CA ALA A 33 3.02 -4.85 -40.27
C ALA A 33 3.79 -5.82 -39.36
N PHE A 34 3.11 -6.90 -38.96
CA PHE A 34 3.69 -8.08 -38.35
C PHE A 34 3.83 -9.18 -39.41
N THR A 35 4.99 -9.82 -39.50
CA THR A 35 5.26 -10.82 -40.55
C THR A 35 5.58 -12.20 -40.00
N VAL A 36 4.94 -13.21 -40.57
CA VAL A 36 5.20 -14.61 -40.24
C VAL A 36 5.58 -15.38 -41.50
N LEU A 37 6.76 -15.99 -41.51
CA LEU A 37 7.15 -16.93 -42.56
C LEU A 37 6.82 -18.36 -42.11
N THR A 38 6.01 -19.08 -42.88
CA THR A 38 5.58 -20.46 -42.57
C THR A 38 6.21 -21.47 -43.53
N LEU A 39 6.79 -22.54 -43.00
CA LEU A 39 7.25 -23.72 -43.73
C LEU A 39 6.38 -24.93 -43.38
N GLU A 40 5.97 -25.72 -44.36
CA GLU A 40 5.11 -26.89 -44.13
C GLU A 40 5.89 -28.13 -43.60
N GLN A 41 7.21 -28.17 -43.81
CA GLN A 41 8.10 -29.25 -43.39
C GLN A 41 9.52 -28.72 -43.11
N THR A 42 10.27 -29.43 -42.26
CA THR A 42 11.67 -29.14 -41.95
C THR A 42 12.56 -29.37 -43.18
N PRO A 43 13.33 -28.35 -43.63
CA PRO A 43 14.28 -28.54 -44.73
C PRO A 43 15.45 -29.46 -44.34
N GLY A 44 15.96 -30.21 -45.32
CA GLY A 44 17.02 -31.21 -45.07
C GLY A 44 18.41 -30.64 -44.75
N GLU A 45 18.76 -29.48 -45.32
CA GLU A 45 20.00 -28.73 -45.03
C GLU A 45 19.67 -27.25 -44.85
N LEU A 46 20.17 -26.63 -43.77
CA LEU A 46 19.94 -25.24 -43.37
C LEU A 46 21.27 -24.55 -43.06
N ASP A 47 21.68 -23.60 -43.89
CA ASP A 47 22.78 -22.67 -43.65
C ASP A 47 22.24 -21.40 -42.99
N ALA A 48 22.68 -21.16 -41.74
CA ALA A 48 22.18 -20.05 -40.94
C ALA A 48 22.44 -18.68 -41.58
N ALA A 49 23.58 -18.47 -42.25
CA ALA A 49 23.90 -17.19 -42.87
C ALA A 49 23.02 -16.92 -44.11
N VAL A 50 22.77 -17.96 -44.91
CA VAL A 50 21.89 -17.87 -46.09
C VAL A 50 20.44 -17.62 -45.69
N VAL A 51 19.97 -18.27 -44.62
CA VAL A 51 18.62 -18.07 -44.10
C VAL A 51 18.48 -16.69 -43.43
N ALA A 52 19.44 -16.27 -42.61
CA ALA A 52 19.40 -14.97 -41.92
C ALA A 52 19.22 -13.80 -42.89
N ALA A 53 20.04 -13.76 -43.95
CA ALA A 53 20.01 -12.68 -44.94
C ALA A 53 18.65 -12.55 -45.62
N GLN A 54 17.95 -13.69 -45.85
CA GLN A 54 16.61 -13.68 -46.43
C GLN A 54 15.55 -13.28 -45.41
N LEU A 55 15.65 -13.74 -44.15
CA LEU A 55 14.72 -13.35 -43.08
C LEU A 55 14.79 -11.84 -42.82
N GLU A 56 15.99 -11.25 -42.84
CA GLU A 56 16.19 -9.82 -42.71
C GLU A 56 15.63 -9.06 -43.92
N GLN A 57 15.90 -9.51 -45.15
CA GLN A 57 15.37 -8.90 -46.36
C GLN A 57 13.83 -8.92 -46.43
N LEU A 58 13.22 -10.01 -45.93
CA LEU A 58 11.76 -10.17 -45.86
C LEU A 58 11.16 -9.59 -44.58
N GLN A 59 11.99 -9.04 -43.69
CA GLN A 59 11.64 -8.47 -42.39
C GLN A 59 10.83 -9.41 -41.48
N VAL A 60 11.14 -10.71 -41.50
CA VAL A 60 10.40 -11.76 -40.79
C VAL A 60 10.49 -11.57 -39.27
N ASP A 61 9.34 -11.42 -38.62
CA ASP A 61 9.23 -11.30 -37.15
C ASP A 61 9.18 -12.68 -36.47
N ALA A 62 8.45 -13.62 -37.08
CA ALA A 62 8.40 -15.01 -36.64
C ALA A 62 8.51 -15.99 -37.82
N LEU A 63 9.36 -16.99 -37.67
CA LEU A 63 9.45 -18.13 -38.58
C LEU A 63 8.77 -19.32 -37.92
N THR A 64 7.78 -19.93 -38.56
CA THR A 64 7.18 -21.18 -38.07
C THR A 64 7.38 -22.33 -39.04
N VAL A 65 7.66 -23.51 -38.49
CA VAL A 65 7.77 -24.77 -39.25
C VAL A 65 6.73 -25.73 -38.71
N ARG A 66 5.83 -26.22 -39.56
CA ARG A 66 4.77 -27.16 -39.20
C ARG A 66 5.25 -28.61 -39.36
N ASN A 67 4.51 -29.54 -38.76
CA ASN A 67 4.71 -30.99 -38.89
C ASN A 67 6.15 -31.46 -38.58
N VAL A 68 6.81 -30.78 -37.64
CA VAL A 68 8.17 -31.12 -37.20
C VAL A 68 8.08 -32.39 -36.35
N GLU A 69 8.72 -33.46 -36.82
CA GLU A 69 8.90 -34.68 -36.05
C GLU A 69 10.15 -34.56 -35.17
N ARG A 70 9.95 -34.71 -33.85
CA ARG A 70 11.01 -34.69 -32.85
C ARG A 70 11.12 -36.05 -32.17
N ARG A 71 12.36 -36.52 -32.03
CA ARG A 71 12.70 -37.67 -31.17
C ARG A 71 13.56 -37.19 -30.02
N ALA A 72 13.34 -37.74 -28.84
CA ALA A 72 14.06 -37.34 -27.62
C ALA A 72 15.58 -37.59 -27.70
N ASP A 73 16.05 -38.42 -28.63
CA ASP A 73 17.45 -38.82 -28.81
C ASP A 73 18.21 -38.02 -29.89
N ARG A 74 17.59 -37.00 -30.51
CA ARG A 74 18.21 -36.18 -31.57
C ARG A 74 18.05 -34.69 -31.32
N VAL A 75 19.10 -33.94 -31.67
CA VAL A 75 19.08 -32.47 -31.69
C VAL A 75 18.22 -32.01 -32.86
N ASP A 76 17.28 -31.11 -32.60
CA ASP A 76 16.45 -30.50 -33.65
C ASP A 76 17.34 -29.52 -34.47
N PRO A 77 17.51 -29.72 -35.78
CA PRO A 77 18.29 -28.80 -36.62
C PRO A 77 17.76 -27.35 -36.58
N LEU A 78 16.47 -27.15 -36.27
CA LEU A 78 15.88 -25.81 -36.14
C LEU A 78 16.31 -25.10 -34.85
N GLN A 79 16.66 -25.83 -33.78
CA GLN A 79 17.29 -25.26 -32.59
C GLN A 79 18.69 -24.75 -32.94
N GLY A 80 19.48 -25.55 -33.66
CA GLY A 80 20.81 -25.13 -34.11
C GLY A 80 20.77 -23.90 -35.03
N LEU A 81 19.74 -23.79 -35.88
CA LEU A 81 19.48 -22.59 -36.67
C LEU A 81 19.16 -21.39 -35.78
N ALA A 82 18.27 -21.54 -34.79
CA ALA A 82 17.91 -20.46 -33.87
C ALA A 82 19.11 -19.94 -33.07
N ASP A 83 19.93 -20.84 -32.54
CA ASP A 83 21.13 -20.50 -31.78
C ASP A 83 22.13 -19.72 -32.64
N ALA A 84 22.31 -20.13 -33.90
CA ALA A 84 23.18 -19.44 -34.86
C ALA A 84 22.65 -18.04 -35.25
N LEU A 85 21.33 -17.85 -35.23
CA LEU A 85 20.67 -16.56 -35.51
C LEU A 85 20.54 -15.66 -34.28
N GLY A 86 20.74 -16.19 -33.07
CA GLY A 86 20.41 -15.49 -31.82
C GLY A 86 18.90 -15.33 -31.60
N TYR A 87 18.08 -16.21 -32.18
CA TYR A 87 16.62 -16.18 -32.08
C TYR A 87 16.13 -17.07 -30.93
N HIS A 88 14.94 -16.78 -30.41
CA HIS A 88 14.24 -17.68 -29.50
C HIS A 88 13.67 -18.87 -30.26
N TYR A 89 13.93 -20.10 -29.79
CA TYR A 89 13.35 -21.35 -30.32
C TYR A 89 12.25 -21.88 -29.40
N ARG A 90 11.11 -22.30 -29.96
CA ARG A 90 10.04 -23.02 -29.24
C ARG A 90 9.45 -24.15 -30.07
N PHE A 91 9.28 -25.33 -29.48
CA PHE A 91 8.62 -26.51 -30.07
C PHE A 91 7.25 -26.76 -29.40
N VAL A 92 6.22 -26.97 -30.21
CA VAL A 92 4.82 -27.05 -29.80
C VAL A 92 4.23 -28.37 -30.26
N THR A 93 3.75 -29.23 -29.36
CA THR A 93 3.22 -30.56 -29.73
C THR A 93 1.96 -30.93 -28.94
N ALA A 94 1.03 -31.63 -29.59
CA ALA A 94 -0.20 -32.11 -28.96
C ALA A 94 0.02 -33.10 -27.81
N ASP A 95 1.12 -33.84 -27.87
CA ASP A 95 1.43 -34.95 -26.96
C ASP A 95 2.93 -34.91 -26.59
N PRO A 96 3.31 -34.14 -25.57
CA PRO A 96 4.70 -34.03 -25.14
C PRO A 96 5.21 -35.32 -24.47
N ALA A 97 4.31 -36.24 -24.11
CA ALA A 97 4.67 -37.49 -23.47
C ALA A 97 5.00 -38.59 -24.50
N ALA A 98 4.66 -38.38 -25.77
CA ALA A 98 5.01 -39.30 -26.85
C ALA A 98 6.53 -39.41 -27.05
N ALA A 99 7.01 -40.64 -27.27
CA ALA A 99 8.43 -40.90 -27.58
C ALA A 99 8.85 -40.33 -28.94
N GLN A 100 7.89 -40.16 -29.87
CA GLN A 100 8.03 -39.44 -31.12
C GLN A 100 6.94 -38.36 -31.15
N GLN A 101 7.34 -37.10 -31.07
CA GLN A 101 6.45 -35.96 -30.99
C GLN A 101 6.31 -35.35 -32.38
N THR A 102 5.09 -34.99 -32.77
CA THR A 102 4.84 -34.18 -33.97
C THR A 102 4.29 -32.83 -33.54
N GLY A 103 4.85 -31.76 -34.10
CA GLY A 103 4.57 -30.42 -33.61
C GLY A 103 4.89 -29.30 -34.58
N SER A 104 4.81 -28.07 -34.09
CA SER A 104 5.27 -26.87 -34.80
C SER A 104 6.44 -26.24 -34.06
N VAL A 105 7.41 -25.71 -34.80
CA VAL A 105 8.48 -24.88 -34.24
C VAL A 105 8.18 -23.41 -34.54
N VAL A 106 8.51 -22.52 -33.61
CA VAL A 106 8.56 -21.08 -33.83
C VAL A 106 9.97 -20.58 -33.49
N LEU A 107 10.59 -19.87 -34.44
CA LEU A 107 11.81 -19.10 -34.24
C LEU A 107 11.46 -17.61 -34.34
N THR A 108 11.90 -16.80 -33.39
CA THR A 108 11.64 -15.35 -33.43
C THR A 108 12.79 -14.53 -32.88
N ARG A 109 13.02 -13.38 -33.49
CA ARG A 109 13.95 -12.35 -33.00
C ARG A 109 13.34 -11.43 -31.94
N LEU A 110 12.01 -11.50 -31.78
CA LEU A 110 11.28 -10.60 -30.91
C LEU A 110 11.32 -11.08 -29.45
N PRO A 111 11.41 -10.18 -28.48
CA PRO A 111 11.20 -10.51 -27.08
C PRO A 111 9.88 -11.27 -26.87
N ILE A 112 9.96 -12.40 -26.18
CA ILE A 112 8.80 -13.17 -25.72
C ILE A 112 8.39 -12.61 -24.36
N GLU A 113 7.26 -11.89 -24.29
CA GLU A 113 6.73 -11.32 -23.04
C GLU A 113 6.03 -12.35 -22.18
N ALA A 114 5.32 -13.27 -22.83
CA ALA A 114 4.73 -14.42 -22.18
C ALA A 114 4.59 -15.58 -23.17
N GLU A 115 4.61 -16.77 -22.60
CA GLU A 115 4.32 -18.01 -23.30
C GLU A 115 3.53 -18.92 -22.39
N SER A 116 2.77 -19.82 -22.98
CA SER A 116 2.21 -20.97 -22.28
C SER A 116 3.34 -21.82 -21.68
N GLY A 117 3.29 -22.00 -20.36
CA GLY A 117 4.27 -22.82 -19.64
C GLY A 117 4.19 -24.31 -19.99
N THR A 118 5.18 -25.08 -19.55
CA THR A 118 5.29 -26.54 -19.77
C THR A 118 4.14 -27.38 -19.17
N GLU A 119 3.23 -26.75 -18.42
CA GLU A 119 2.11 -27.40 -17.74
C GLU A 119 0.84 -27.54 -18.60
N GLN A 120 0.76 -26.89 -19.77
CA GLN A 120 -0.39 -27.01 -20.70
C GLN A 120 0.07 -27.38 -22.11
N PRO A 121 0.55 -28.61 -22.32
CA PRO A 121 1.35 -28.93 -23.48
C PRO A 121 0.58 -28.98 -24.80
N SER A 122 -0.75 -29.16 -24.78
CA SER A 122 -1.55 -29.33 -25.99
C SER A 122 -1.80 -28.04 -26.79
N LEU A 123 -1.44 -26.87 -26.25
CA LEU A 123 -1.62 -25.56 -26.91
C LEU A 123 -0.58 -24.55 -26.44
N ASN A 124 0.21 -23.99 -27.36
CA ASN A 124 1.13 -22.91 -27.04
C ASN A 124 0.88 -21.61 -27.79
N TYR A 125 0.85 -20.51 -27.04
CA TYR A 125 0.84 -19.15 -27.54
C TYR A 125 2.18 -18.49 -27.22
N LEU A 126 2.61 -17.58 -28.09
CA LEU A 126 3.74 -16.68 -27.84
C LEU A 126 3.25 -15.25 -27.91
N ARG A 127 3.52 -14.46 -26.89
CA ARG A 127 3.30 -13.01 -26.90
C ARG A 127 4.59 -12.34 -27.29
N LEU A 128 4.66 -11.89 -28.53
CA LEU A 128 5.86 -11.35 -29.15
C LEU A 128 5.75 -9.83 -29.16
N ASN A 129 6.69 -9.14 -28.52
CA ASN A 129 6.75 -7.68 -28.56
C ASN A 129 7.63 -7.25 -29.73
N ASP A 130 7.03 -6.60 -30.72
CA ASP A 130 7.75 -6.13 -31.91
C ASP A 130 8.27 -4.69 -31.79
N GLY A 131 8.21 -4.12 -30.58
CA GLY A 131 8.52 -2.74 -30.25
C GLY A 131 7.34 -1.77 -30.40
N ARG A 132 6.21 -2.22 -30.95
CA ARG A 132 5.01 -1.40 -31.23
C ARG A 132 3.77 -1.98 -30.57
N HIS A 133 3.58 -3.29 -30.73
CA HIS A 133 2.49 -4.06 -30.18
C HIS A 133 3.01 -5.36 -29.59
N VAL A 134 2.30 -5.87 -28.61
CA VAL A 134 2.41 -7.27 -28.20
C VAL A 134 1.49 -8.07 -29.11
N VAL A 135 2.04 -9.01 -29.89
CA VAL A 135 1.25 -9.87 -30.77
C VAL A 135 1.14 -11.26 -30.16
N ALA A 136 -0.10 -11.72 -29.94
CA ALA A 136 -0.38 -13.08 -29.52
C ALA A 136 -0.37 -14.02 -30.74
N LEU A 137 0.71 -14.78 -30.90
CA LEU A 137 0.93 -15.78 -31.92
C LEU A 137 0.49 -17.15 -31.41
N TYR A 138 -0.57 -17.69 -31.99
CA TYR A 138 -1.05 -19.04 -31.72
C TYR A 138 -0.65 -19.96 -32.85
N THR A 139 0.02 -21.07 -32.52
CA THR A 139 0.29 -22.15 -33.48
C THR A 139 -0.70 -23.29 -33.25
N SER A 140 -1.06 -24.00 -34.33
CA SER A 140 -2.24 -24.87 -34.43
C SER A 140 -2.55 -25.69 -33.17
N ALA A 141 -3.80 -25.63 -32.75
CA ALA A 141 -4.38 -26.50 -31.74
C ALA A 141 -4.55 -27.94 -32.26
N ALA A 142 -4.18 -28.93 -31.45
CA ALA A 142 -4.60 -30.31 -31.71
C ALA A 142 -6.07 -30.57 -31.34
N ASP A 143 -6.61 -29.74 -30.43
CA ASP A 143 -7.99 -29.83 -29.95
C ASP A 143 -8.70 -28.48 -30.07
N ALA A 144 -9.70 -28.41 -30.96
CA ALA A 144 -10.54 -27.24 -31.17
C ALA A 144 -11.29 -26.80 -29.90
N ALA A 145 -11.60 -27.72 -28.98
CA ALA A 145 -12.34 -27.41 -27.75
C ALA A 145 -11.51 -26.63 -26.73
N ALA A 146 -10.17 -26.74 -26.79
CA ALA A 146 -9.27 -26.09 -25.84
C ALA A 146 -8.84 -24.67 -26.31
N LEU A 147 -9.13 -24.30 -27.56
CA LEU A 147 -8.74 -23.02 -28.14
C LEU A 147 -9.45 -21.81 -27.51
N PRO A 148 -10.78 -21.80 -27.28
CA PRO A 148 -11.45 -20.65 -26.66
C PRO A 148 -10.92 -20.26 -25.28
N PRO A 149 -10.84 -21.15 -24.27
CA PRO A 149 -10.33 -20.79 -22.95
C PRO A 149 -8.84 -20.43 -22.95
N LEU A 150 -8.07 -20.87 -23.96
CA LEU A 150 -6.70 -20.41 -24.16
C LEU A 150 -6.68 -18.94 -24.59
N VAL A 151 -7.40 -18.61 -25.68
CA VAL A 151 -7.41 -17.26 -26.25
C VAL A 151 -7.97 -16.26 -25.25
N THR A 152 -9.04 -16.59 -24.53
CA THR A 152 -9.60 -15.72 -23.48
C THR A 152 -8.58 -15.36 -22.41
N ARG A 153 -7.76 -16.32 -21.96
CA ARG A 153 -6.76 -16.10 -20.90
C ARG A 153 -5.48 -15.41 -21.39
N SER A 154 -5.09 -15.65 -22.64
CA SER A 154 -3.76 -15.27 -23.16
C SER A 154 -3.78 -14.09 -24.11
N ARG A 155 -4.93 -13.75 -24.71
CA ARG A 155 -5.03 -12.60 -25.62
C ARG A 155 -4.90 -11.28 -24.88
N LEU A 156 -5.51 -11.11 -23.72
CA LEU A 156 -5.43 -9.88 -22.91
C LEU A 156 -5.53 -8.59 -23.74
N GLY A 157 -6.44 -8.56 -24.73
CA GLY A 157 -6.63 -7.42 -25.65
C GLY A 157 -5.57 -7.23 -26.76
N ALA A 158 -4.52 -8.05 -26.82
CA ALA A 158 -3.48 -7.98 -27.86
C ALA A 158 -4.02 -8.34 -29.26
N PRO A 159 -3.47 -7.75 -30.34
CA PRO A 159 -3.58 -8.29 -31.69
C PRO A 159 -3.12 -9.75 -31.72
N ALA A 160 -3.91 -10.62 -32.35
CA ALA A 160 -3.66 -12.04 -32.36
C ALA A 160 -3.65 -12.61 -33.78
N VAL A 161 -2.80 -13.61 -33.99
CA VAL A 161 -2.78 -14.41 -35.21
C VAL A 161 -2.81 -15.89 -34.83
N LEU A 162 -3.72 -16.63 -35.45
CA LEU A 162 -3.89 -18.07 -35.31
C LEU A 162 -3.41 -18.76 -36.59
N LEU A 163 -2.29 -19.47 -36.47
CA LEU A 163 -1.65 -20.18 -37.57
C LEU A 163 -1.97 -21.67 -37.52
N GLY A 164 -2.66 -22.19 -38.51
CA GLY A 164 -2.93 -23.63 -38.62
C GLY A 164 -4.25 -23.94 -39.30
N ALA A 165 -4.46 -25.22 -39.65
CA ALA A 165 -5.76 -25.71 -40.11
C ALA A 165 -6.73 -25.79 -38.92
N VAL A 166 -7.45 -24.70 -38.63
CA VAL A 166 -8.47 -24.62 -37.58
C VAL A 166 -9.81 -24.38 -38.26
N SER A 167 -10.85 -25.13 -37.89
CA SER A 167 -12.16 -24.92 -38.47
C SER A 167 -12.70 -23.51 -38.17
N ALA A 168 -13.44 -22.94 -39.11
CA ALA A 168 -14.06 -21.62 -38.95
C ALA A 168 -14.92 -21.52 -37.68
N ASP A 169 -15.62 -22.60 -37.32
CA ASP A 169 -16.42 -22.68 -36.08
C ASP A 169 -15.56 -22.59 -34.82
N ALA A 170 -14.41 -23.28 -34.80
CA ALA A 170 -13.48 -23.25 -33.66
C ALA A 170 -12.79 -21.90 -33.52
N ALA A 171 -12.38 -21.29 -34.64
CA ALA A 171 -11.82 -19.94 -34.66
C ALA A 171 -12.83 -18.89 -34.18
N THR A 172 -14.09 -18.98 -34.66
CA THR A 172 -15.17 -18.09 -34.24
C THR A 172 -15.48 -18.23 -32.75
N THR A 173 -15.58 -19.47 -32.26
CA THR A 173 -15.79 -19.75 -30.83
C THR A 173 -14.65 -19.20 -29.98
N ALA A 174 -13.42 -19.18 -30.49
CA ALA A 174 -12.26 -18.62 -29.82
C ALA A 174 -12.11 -17.09 -29.96
N GLY A 175 -13.08 -16.40 -30.59
CA GLY A 175 -13.08 -14.94 -30.69
C GLY A 175 -12.29 -14.37 -31.86
N PHE A 176 -12.05 -15.16 -32.91
CA PHE A 176 -11.57 -14.67 -34.21
C PHE A 176 -12.74 -14.44 -35.17
N ASP A 177 -12.63 -13.42 -36.03
CA ASP A 177 -13.64 -13.12 -37.04
C ASP A 177 -13.45 -14.06 -38.25
N PRO A 178 -14.44 -14.88 -38.62
CA PRO A 178 -14.31 -15.81 -39.75
C PRO A 178 -14.18 -15.11 -41.10
N SER A 179 -14.51 -13.81 -41.20
CA SER A 179 -14.25 -13.00 -42.40
C SER A 179 -12.81 -12.51 -42.52
N ARG A 180 -12.00 -12.66 -41.46
CA ARG A 180 -10.59 -12.23 -41.37
C ARG A 180 -9.64 -13.40 -41.50
N VAL A 181 -9.62 -13.96 -42.71
CA VAL A 181 -8.75 -15.08 -43.08
C VAL A 181 -7.37 -14.54 -43.51
N ALA A 182 -6.32 -15.00 -42.84
CA ALA A 182 -4.93 -14.65 -43.13
C ALA A 182 -4.38 -15.44 -44.34
N LEU A 183 -4.82 -16.69 -44.49
CA LEU A 183 -4.40 -17.62 -45.55
C LEU A 183 -5.58 -18.51 -45.98
N GLU A 184 -6.16 -18.26 -47.16
CA GLU A 184 -7.34 -19.01 -47.65
C GLU A 184 -7.06 -20.51 -47.84
N ALA A 185 -5.84 -20.89 -48.21
CA ALA A 185 -5.46 -22.28 -48.44
C ALA A 185 -5.11 -23.08 -47.16
N ASN A 186 -4.94 -22.40 -46.01
CA ASN A 186 -4.36 -22.97 -44.77
C ASN A 186 -5.15 -22.60 -43.50
N GLU A 187 -6.40 -22.11 -43.64
CA GLU A 187 -7.35 -21.74 -42.56
C GLU A 187 -6.75 -20.95 -41.38
N SER A 188 -5.83 -20.01 -41.64
CA SER A 188 -5.24 -19.17 -40.60
C SER A 188 -6.07 -17.90 -40.40
N TYR A 189 -6.22 -17.44 -39.15
CA TYR A 189 -7.09 -16.31 -38.77
C TYR A 189 -6.31 -15.20 -38.07
N PHE A 190 -6.81 -13.98 -38.11
CA PHE A 190 -6.27 -12.86 -37.33
C PHE A 190 -7.38 -12.09 -36.64
N SER A 191 -7.05 -11.43 -35.52
CA SER A 191 -8.02 -10.70 -34.70
C SER A 191 -8.05 -9.20 -34.97
N ASP A 192 -8.91 -8.49 -34.23
CA ASP A 192 -8.81 -7.04 -34.09
C ASP A 192 -7.42 -6.62 -33.62
N GLY A 193 -6.91 -5.52 -34.18
CA GLY A 193 -5.51 -5.09 -34.08
C GLY A 193 -4.75 -5.15 -35.41
N PHE A 194 -5.22 -5.97 -36.37
CA PHE A 194 -4.78 -5.95 -37.76
C PHE A 194 -5.92 -5.50 -38.69
N GLN A 195 -5.63 -4.65 -39.68
CA GLN A 195 -6.62 -4.16 -40.67
C GLN A 195 -6.56 -4.90 -42.00
N SER A 196 -5.42 -5.53 -42.30
CA SER A 196 -5.21 -6.21 -43.57
C SER A 196 -4.31 -7.43 -43.38
N ALA A 197 -4.51 -8.42 -44.23
CA ALA A 197 -3.63 -9.56 -44.35
C ALA A 197 -3.32 -9.77 -45.84
N SER A 198 -2.07 -10.08 -46.14
CA SER A 198 -1.65 -10.53 -47.46
C SER A 198 -0.70 -11.70 -47.32
N SER A 199 -0.71 -12.59 -48.29
CA SER A 199 0.17 -13.73 -48.31
C SER A 199 0.86 -13.91 -49.64
N ALA A 200 2.11 -14.34 -49.60
CA ALA A 200 2.92 -14.57 -50.79
C ALA A 200 3.69 -15.90 -50.66
N PRO A 201 3.65 -16.78 -51.68
CA PRO A 201 4.52 -17.93 -51.73
C PRO A 201 5.98 -17.49 -51.98
N ILE A 202 6.89 -17.98 -51.16
CA ILE A 202 8.33 -17.68 -51.18
C ILE A 202 9.10 -18.98 -51.42
N LYS A 203 10.16 -18.91 -52.24
CA LYS A 203 11.17 -19.98 -52.31
C LYS A 203 12.36 -19.56 -51.46
N LEU A 204 12.39 -20.05 -50.22
CA LEU A 204 13.47 -19.75 -49.28
C LEU A 204 14.69 -20.61 -49.66
N ARG A 205 15.83 -19.98 -49.95
CA ARG A 205 17.08 -20.71 -50.16
C ARG A 205 17.58 -21.24 -48.82
N THR A 206 17.97 -22.50 -48.77
CA THR A 206 18.38 -23.15 -47.52
C THR A 206 19.88 -23.39 -47.43
N HIS A 207 20.63 -23.26 -48.53
CA HIS A 207 22.11 -23.30 -48.54
C HIS A 207 22.67 -22.61 -49.82
N ASP A 208 23.98 -22.36 -49.88
CA ASP A 208 24.67 -21.61 -50.97
C ASP A 208 24.78 -22.38 -52.32
N GLY A 209 24.19 -23.57 -52.41
CA GLY A 209 24.24 -24.42 -53.60
C GLY A 209 23.04 -24.16 -54.52
N ARG A 210 23.23 -24.28 -55.84
CA ARG A 210 22.23 -24.00 -56.90
C ARG A 210 20.91 -24.82 -56.86
N LYS A 211 20.69 -25.69 -55.86
CA LYS A 211 19.53 -26.60 -55.78
C LYS A 211 18.80 -26.65 -54.42
N GLY A 212 19.19 -25.86 -53.42
CA GLY A 212 18.54 -25.88 -52.09
C GLY A 212 17.50 -24.78 -51.90
N THR A 213 16.25 -25.01 -52.30
CA THR A 213 15.14 -24.12 -51.95
C THR A 213 13.99 -24.89 -51.34
N THR A 214 13.41 -24.38 -50.26
CA THR A 214 12.17 -24.88 -49.68
C THR A 214 11.01 -23.93 -49.96
N ALA A 215 9.80 -24.47 -50.09
CA ALA A 215 8.60 -23.66 -50.21
C ALA A 215 8.24 -23.09 -48.84
N ALA A 216 7.93 -21.80 -48.80
CA ALA A 216 7.46 -21.10 -47.62
C ALA A 216 6.32 -20.15 -48.02
N THR A 217 5.53 -19.73 -47.05
CA THR A 217 4.49 -18.71 -47.22
C THR A 217 4.78 -17.55 -46.29
N LEU A 218 5.01 -16.37 -46.84
CA LEU A 218 5.11 -15.15 -46.05
C LEU A 218 3.71 -14.59 -45.86
N LEU A 219 3.28 -14.52 -44.61
CA LEU A 219 2.09 -13.81 -44.18
C LEU A 219 2.50 -12.44 -43.65
N THR A 220 1.90 -11.38 -44.22
CA THR A 220 2.09 -10.00 -43.78
C THR A 220 0.76 -9.48 -43.26
N LEU A 221 0.70 -9.17 -41.97
CA LEU A 221 -0.45 -8.62 -41.28
C LEU A 221 -0.23 -7.14 -41.05
N GLY A 222 -0.92 -6.29 -41.82
CA GLY A 222 -0.87 -4.85 -41.62
C GLY A 222 -1.59 -4.52 -40.31
N TYR A 223 -0.90 -3.84 -39.39
CA TYR A 223 -1.55 -3.35 -38.18
C TYR A 223 -2.70 -2.47 -38.59
N ALA A 224 -3.81 -2.57 -37.85
CA ALA A 224 -4.77 -1.49 -37.90
C ALA A 224 -3.99 -0.23 -37.56
N ALA A 225 -4.05 0.78 -38.43
CA ALA A 225 -3.40 2.04 -38.13
C ALA A 225 -3.77 2.38 -36.68
N PRO A 226 -2.80 2.68 -35.78
CA PRO A 226 -3.17 3.25 -34.50
C PRO A 226 -4.08 4.40 -34.87
N VAL A 227 -5.34 4.35 -34.42
CA VAL A 227 -6.40 5.22 -34.94
C VAL A 227 -5.78 6.61 -35.06
N GLY A 228 -5.47 7.01 -36.29
CA GLY A 228 -4.80 8.26 -36.61
C GLY A 228 -5.80 9.39 -36.51
N GLY A 229 -6.61 9.34 -35.46
CA GLY A 229 -7.36 10.46 -34.95
C GLY A 229 -6.42 11.28 -34.09
N GLU A 230 -6.76 12.54 -33.96
CA GLU A 230 -6.24 13.35 -32.88
C GLU A 230 -6.34 12.54 -31.57
N THR A 231 -5.29 12.55 -30.74
CA THR A 231 -5.35 12.09 -29.35
C THR A 231 -5.56 13.33 -28.46
N PRO A 232 -6.71 14.03 -28.53
CA PRO A 232 -6.90 15.28 -27.82
C PRO A 232 -6.77 15.09 -26.30
N TRP A 233 -6.99 13.87 -25.79
CA TRP A 233 -6.77 13.56 -24.37
C TRP A 233 -5.29 13.53 -23.96
N MET A 234 -4.34 13.54 -24.89
CA MET A 234 -2.91 13.69 -24.59
C MET A 234 -2.46 15.16 -24.61
N ASP A 235 -3.35 16.10 -24.93
CA ASP A 235 -3.06 17.53 -24.83
C ASP A 235 -3.01 17.96 -23.36
N THR A 236 -1.80 18.22 -22.87
CA THR A 236 -1.54 18.67 -21.50
C THR A 236 -2.03 20.11 -21.24
N ALA A 237 -2.48 20.85 -22.26
CA ALA A 237 -3.17 22.13 -22.07
C ALA A 237 -4.62 21.97 -21.58
N LEU A 238 -5.21 20.78 -21.74
CA LEU A 238 -6.54 20.45 -21.21
C LEU A 238 -6.45 19.98 -19.76
N ASN A 239 -7.49 20.26 -18.97
CA ASN A 239 -7.59 19.74 -17.60
C ASN A 239 -7.94 18.23 -17.59
N ALA A 240 -7.77 17.60 -16.43
CA ALA A 240 -8.01 16.17 -16.26
C ALA A 240 -9.43 15.73 -16.66
N ASP A 241 -10.45 16.54 -16.36
CA ASP A 241 -11.85 16.24 -16.70
C ASP A 241 -12.09 16.23 -18.22
N ALA A 242 -11.54 17.21 -18.94
CA ALA A 242 -11.64 17.29 -20.40
C ALA A 242 -10.89 16.13 -21.07
N ARG A 243 -9.68 15.80 -20.59
CA ARG A 243 -8.88 14.67 -21.08
C ARG A 243 -9.60 13.34 -20.84
N ALA A 244 -10.12 13.12 -19.62
CA ALA A 244 -10.89 11.92 -19.27
C ALA A 244 -12.14 11.76 -20.14
N LYS A 245 -12.90 12.83 -20.35
CA LYS A 245 -14.09 12.81 -21.21
C LYS A 245 -13.75 12.47 -22.66
N ALA A 246 -12.70 13.08 -23.22
CA ALA A 246 -12.27 12.83 -24.59
C ALA A 246 -11.79 11.38 -24.77
N LEU A 247 -11.05 10.85 -23.80
CA LEU A 247 -10.56 9.46 -23.80
C LEU A 247 -11.69 8.45 -23.65
N LEU A 248 -12.61 8.66 -22.68
CA LEU A 248 -13.73 7.77 -22.42
C LEU A 248 -14.62 7.55 -23.66
N ALA A 249 -14.77 8.59 -24.49
CA ALA A 249 -15.53 8.52 -25.74
C ALA A 249 -14.89 7.60 -26.80
N GLN A 250 -13.60 7.27 -26.68
CA GLN A 250 -12.88 6.38 -27.59
C GLN A 250 -12.76 4.94 -27.07
N MET A 251 -13.21 4.67 -25.83
CA MET A 251 -13.12 3.35 -25.21
C MET A 251 -14.22 2.43 -25.71
N THR A 252 -13.87 1.16 -25.95
CA THR A 252 -14.84 0.09 -26.12
C THR A 252 -15.49 -0.26 -24.77
N VAL A 253 -16.59 -1.00 -24.80
CA VAL A 253 -17.22 -1.50 -23.57
C VAL A 253 -16.25 -2.43 -22.82
N ASP A 254 -15.49 -3.27 -23.51
CA ASP A 254 -14.55 -4.20 -22.87
C ASP A 254 -13.41 -3.48 -22.16
N GLU A 255 -12.88 -2.44 -22.75
CA GLU A 255 -11.85 -1.61 -22.12
C GLU A 255 -12.39 -0.85 -20.91
N LYS A 256 -13.66 -0.43 -20.94
CA LYS A 256 -14.31 0.17 -19.78
C LYS A 256 -14.37 -0.83 -18.63
N PHE A 257 -14.83 -2.05 -18.88
CA PHE A 257 -14.89 -3.11 -17.85
C PHE A 257 -13.52 -3.54 -17.34
N GLN A 258 -12.49 -3.56 -18.19
CA GLN A 258 -11.11 -3.84 -17.76
C GLN A 258 -10.64 -2.88 -16.65
N MET A 259 -11.09 -1.62 -16.67
CA MET A 259 -10.69 -0.62 -15.66
C MET A 259 -11.41 -0.80 -14.32
N LEU A 260 -12.51 -1.55 -14.28
CA LEU A 260 -13.40 -1.68 -13.13
C LEU A 260 -12.99 -2.76 -12.13
N HIS A 261 -11.96 -3.54 -12.45
CA HIS A 261 -11.41 -4.49 -11.50
C HIS A 261 -9.88 -4.58 -11.61
N SER A 262 -9.21 -4.80 -10.49
CA SER A 262 -7.79 -5.13 -10.43
C SER A 262 -7.58 -6.61 -10.18
N TYR A 263 -6.46 -7.12 -10.66
CA TYR A 263 -5.94 -8.45 -10.32
C TYR A 263 -5.08 -8.36 -9.07
N PHE A 264 -4.95 -9.49 -8.36
CA PHE A 264 -4.00 -9.60 -7.27
C PHE A 264 -2.58 -9.52 -7.79
N GLY A 265 -1.87 -8.46 -7.41
CA GLY A 265 -0.53 -8.17 -7.92
C GLY A 265 0.53 -9.19 -7.53
N LEU A 266 0.24 -10.14 -6.63
CA LEU A 266 1.12 -11.24 -6.22
C LEU A 266 0.82 -12.57 -6.91
N GLY A 267 -0.22 -12.64 -7.76
CA GLY A 267 -0.68 -13.89 -8.36
C GLY A 267 -1.57 -14.71 -7.43
N LYS A 268 -2.49 -15.48 -8.02
CA LYS A 268 -3.49 -16.28 -7.30
C LYS A 268 -2.87 -17.60 -6.79
N ASP A 269 -3.08 -17.92 -5.51
CA ASP A 269 -2.69 -19.19 -4.89
C ASP A 269 -1.20 -19.56 -5.04
N GLY A 270 -0.32 -18.55 -5.08
CA GLY A 270 1.12 -18.74 -5.33
C GLY A 270 1.47 -19.02 -6.80
N GLY A 271 0.50 -18.84 -7.70
CA GLY A 271 0.67 -18.85 -9.15
C GLY A 271 1.45 -17.63 -9.68
N PRO A 272 1.68 -17.57 -10.99
CA PRO A 272 2.44 -16.48 -11.59
C PRO A 272 1.76 -15.12 -11.38
N LEU A 273 2.57 -14.07 -11.38
CA LEU A 273 2.07 -12.70 -11.40
C LEU A 273 1.21 -12.47 -12.65
N PRO A 274 0.16 -11.63 -12.57
CA PRO A 274 -0.52 -11.14 -13.78
C PRO A 274 0.51 -10.51 -14.74
N GLU A 275 0.32 -10.72 -16.04
CA GLU A 275 1.25 -10.22 -17.05
C GLU A 275 1.38 -8.69 -16.96
N GLY A 276 2.61 -8.20 -16.83
CA GLY A 276 2.90 -6.77 -16.65
C GLY A 276 2.81 -6.27 -15.20
N ALA A 277 2.35 -7.08 -14.25
CA ALA A 277 2.36 -6.70 -12.83
C ALA A 277 3.80 -6.67 -12.28
N VAL A 278 4.10 -5.64 -11.49
CA VAL A 278 5.42 -5.46 -10.86
C VAL A 278 5.64 -6.39 -9.66
N GLY A 279 4.56 -6.94 -9.08
CA GLY A 279 4.62 -7.81 -7.90
C GLY A 279 4.39 -7.02 -6.61
N SER A 280 3.13 -6.68 -6.30
CA SER A 280 2.71 -6.05 -5.04
C SER A 280 1.18 -6.23 -4.84
N ALA A 281 0.47 -5.23 -4.33
CA ALA A 281 -0.90 -5.37 -3.85
C ALA A 281 -1.95 -5.55 -4.97
N GLY A 282 -1.86 -4.80 -6.07
CA GLY A 282 -2.87 -4.81 -7.13
C GLY A 282 -2.35 -4.38 -8.50
N PHE A 283 -3.01 -4.86 -9.56
CA PHE A 283 -2.65 -4.56 -10.94
C PHE A 283 -3.87 -4.42 -11.85
N VAL A 284 -3.96 -3.35 -12.63
CA VAL A 284 -4.93 -3.20 -13.73
C VAL A 284 -4.17 -3.03 -15.04
N PRO A 285 -4.38 -3.89 -16.05
CA PRO A 285 -3.72 -3.75 -17.34
C PRO A 285 -4.06 -2.41 -18.01
N GLY A 286 -3.08 -1.84 -18.72
CA GLY A 286 -3.28 -0.64 -19.53
C GLY A 286 -4.07 -0.91 -20.82
N VAL A 287 -4.33 0.14 -21.58
CA VAL A 287 -4.94 0.08 -22.92
C VAL A 287 -4.00 0.77 -23.91
N PRO A 288 -3.04 0.03 -24.51
CA PRO A 288 -1.97 0.63 -25.31
C PRO A 288 -2.46 1.49 -26.49
N ARG A 289 -3.50 1.06 -27.22
CA ARG A 289 -4.04 1.81 -28.37
C ARG A 289 -4.57 3.21 -28.00
N LEU A 290 -4.88 3.42 -26.72
CA LEU A 290 -5.39 4.68 -26.17
C LEU A 290 -4.33 5.41 -25.32
N GLY A 291 -3.14 4.84 -25.17
CA GLY A 291 -2.08 5.36 -24.31
C GLY A 291 -2.39 5.26 -22.82
N ILE A 292 -3.35 4.43 -22.39
CA ILE A 292 -3.69 4.27 -20.98
C ILE A 292 -2.61 3.40 -20.30
N PRO A 293 -1.83 3.94 -19.34
CA PRO A 293 -0.84 3.14 -18.62
C PRO A 293 -1.53 2.14 -17.68
N SER A 294 -0.83 1.06 -17.32
CA SER A 294 -1.32 0.14 -16.29
C SER A 294 -1.42 0.82 -14.93
N GLN A 295 -2.38 0.42 -14.10
CA GLN A 295 -2.39 0.77 -12.68
C GLN A 295 -1.55 -0.26 -11.93
N GLN A 296 -0.55 0.20 -11.19
CA GLN A 296 0.34 -0.61 -10.37
C GLN A 296 0.21 -0.13 -8.93
N SER A 297 -0.38 -0.98 -8.08
CA SER A 297 -0.68 -0.64 -6.69
C SER A 297 0.26 -1.35 -5.72
N ALA A 298 0.80 -0.60 -4.77
CA ALA A 298 1.56 -1.14 -3.65
C ALA A 298 0.97 -0.75 -2.29
N ASP A 299 1.16 -1.62 -1.30
CA ASP A 299 0.97 -1.30 0.12
C ASP A 299 2.26 -0.72 0.74
N ALA A 300 2.26 0.02 1.84
CA ALA A 300 1.15 0.85 2.37
C ALA A 300 1.71 1.96 3.30
N GLY A 301 1.01 2.29 4.38
CA GLY A 301 1.14 3.55 5.14
C GLY A 301 2.41 3.75 5.97
N VAL A 302 3.36 2.82 5.93
CA VAL A 302 4.68 2.92 6.61
C VAL A 302 5.86 2.58 5.69
N GLY A 303 5.62 2.52 4.37
CA GLY A 303 6.63 2.30 3.34
C GLY A 303 6.16 1.31 2.26
N VAL A 304 6.91 1.25 1.16
CA VAL A 304 6.58 0.37 0.01
C VAL A 304 6.93 -1.08 0.36
N THR A 305 5.94 -1.97 0.41
CA THR A 305 6.14 -3.37 0.75
C THR A 305 6.70 -4.17 -0.42
N ASN A 306 7.57 -5.15 -0.13
CA ASN A 306 8.09 -6.14 -1.08
C ASN A 306 7.75 -7.56 -0.56
N PRO A 307 6.50 -8.01 -0.72
CA PRO A 307 6.03 -9.25 -0.13
C PRO A 307 6.85 -10.44 -0.65
N GLY A 308 7.35 -11.27 0.27
CA GLY A 308 8.17 -12.43 -0.08
C GLY A 308 9.51 -12.11 -0.77
N GLY A 309 9.89 -10.83 -0.90
CA GLY A 309 11.05 -10.42 -1.70
C GLY A 309 10.91 -10.82 -3.16
N LEU A 310 9.70 -10.70 -3.70
CA LEU A 310 9.40 -11.02 -5.10
C LEU A 310 10.17 -10.10 -6.05
N ARG A 311 10.29 -8.82 -5.69
CA ARG A 311 11.05 -7.84 -6.46
C ARG A 311 12.50 -7.88 -6.01
N LYS A 312 13.32 -8.71 -6.67
CA LYS A 312 14.72 -8.92 -6.29
C LYS A 312 15.53 -7.63 -6.45
N GLY A 313 16.21 -7.22 -5.38
CA GLY A 313 17.00 -5.99 -5.35
C GLY A 313 16.22 -4.75 -4.94
N ASP A 314 14.89 -4.80 -4.92
CA ASP A 314 14.06 -3.69 -4.43
C ASP A 314 13.98 -3.74 -2.90
N HIS A 315 14.14 -2.56 -2.29
CA HIS A 315 13.97 -2.30 -0.87
C HIS A 315 13.27 -0.97 -0.68
N ALA A 316 12.86 -0.65 0.55
CA ALA A 316 12.20 0.60 0.87
C ALA A 316 12.61 1.11 2.26
N THR A 317 12.35 2.39 2.51
CA THR A 317 12.41 2.97 3.85
C THR A 317 11.23 2.45 4.68
N ALA A 318 11.52 1.75 5.77
CA ALA A 318 10.51 1.49 6.78
C ALA A 318 10.33 2.74 7.65
N MET A 319 9.28 3.51 7.38
CA MET A 319 8.91 4.69 8.16
C MET A 319 8.39 4.29 9.55
N PRO A 320 8.49 5.16 10.56
CA PRO A 320 7.84 4.91 11.84
C PRO A 320 6.32 4.83 11.71
N SER A 321 5.69 4.19 12.69
CA SER A 321 4.24 3.94 12.72
C SER A 321 3.38 5.21 12.68
N GLY A 322 2.11 5.05 12.32
CA GLY A 322 1.08 6.09 12.39
C GLY A 322 1.05 6.81 13.75
N PRO A 323 1.01 6.10 14.89
CA PRO A 323 1.11 6.73 16.22
C PRO A 323 2.41 7.51 16.43
N SER A 324 3.56 7.06 15.91
CA SER A 324 4.81 7.81 15.98
C SER A 324 4.71 9.11 15.18
N THR A 325 4.22 9.04 13.94
CA THR A 325 4.03 10.22 13.09
C THR A 325 3.04 11.20 13.71
N ALA A 326 1.89 10.72 14.18
CA ALA A 326 0.87 11.50 14.88
C ALA A 326 1.39 12.15 16.17
N SER A 327 2.21 11.43 16.92
CA SER A 327 2.82 11.94 18.15
C SER A 327 3.74 13.13 17.91
N SER A 328 4.20 13.35 16.67
CA SER A 328 4.95 14.56 16.34
C SER A 328 4.12 15.83 16.46
N TRP A 329 2.79 15.74 16.26
CA TRP A 329 1.86 16.88 16.12
C TRP A 329 2.37 17.91 15.11
N ASN A 330 3.05 17.42 14.07
CA ASN A 330 3.77 18.23 13.10
C ASN A 330 3.35 17.84 11.68
N PRO A 331 2.50 18.64 11.02
CA PRO A 331 2.14 18.50 9.60
C PRO A 331 3.34 18.25 8.68
N ASP A 332 4.48 18.91 8.94
CA ASP A 332 5.68 18.78 8.11
C ASP A 332 6.31 17.39 8.20
N ILE A 333 6.23 16.73 9.35
CA ILE A 333 6.73 15.36 9.55
C ILE A 333 5.87 14.37 8.77
N ALA A 334 4.54 14.53 8.84
CA ALA A 334 3.63 13.69 8.08
C ALA A 334 3.81 13.87 6.57
N PHE A 335 3.93 15.11 6.09
CA PHE A 335 4.20 15.41 4.69
C PHE A 335 5.52 14.81 4.21
N ALA A 336 6.61 14.97 4.97
CA ALA A 336 7.92 14.44 4.61
C ALA A 336 7.94 12.90 4.55
N GLY A 337 7.24 12.25 5.48
CA GLY A 337 7.05 10.80 5.45
C GLY A 337 6.28 10.34 4.22
N GLY A 338 5.14 10.99 3.93
CA GLY A 338 4.35 10.74 2.73
C GLY A 338 5.14 10.94 1.43
N ALA A 339 5.90 12.03 1.32
CA ALA A 339 6.73 12.32 0.15
C ALA A 339 7.89 11.31 -0.02
N THR A 340 8.41 10.75 1.06
CA THR A 340 9.40 9.67 1.00
C THR A 340 8.77 8.40 0.42
N MET A 341 7.61 7.99 0.95
CA MET A 341 6.90 6.81 0.45
C MET A 341 6.44 6.97 -1.01
N GLY A 342 5.92 8.14 -1.37
CA GLY A 342 5.49 8.43 -2.75
C GLY A 342 6.64 8.39 -3.75
N ARG A 343 7.80 8.97 -3.39
CA ARG A 343 9.00 8.95 -4.25
C ARG A 343 9.47 7.52 -4.48
N GLU A 344 9.61 6.73 -3.41
CA GLU A 344 10.05 5.33 -3.51
C GLU A 344 9.04 4.47 -4.28
N ALA A 345 7.73 4.72 -4.13
CA ALA A 345 6.70 4.04 -4.90
C ALA A 345 6.85 4.34 -6.40
N TRP A 346 7.02 5.62 -6.77
CA TRP A 346 7.23 6.03 -8.15
C TRP A 346 8.49 5.41 -8.75
N GLN A 347 9.61 5.44 -8.01
CA GLN A 347 10.90 4.84 -8.39
C GLN A 347 10.87 3.30 -8.47
N GLN A 348 9.83 2.67 -7.91
CA GLN A 348 9.61 1.23 -7.99
C GLN A 348 8.47 0.86 -8.95
N ARG A 349 8.11 1.76 -9.88
CA ARG A 349 7.09 1.57 -10.92
C ARG A 349 5.63 1.55 -10.43
N PHE A 350 5.36 1.99 -9.20
CA PHE A 350 3.99 2.10 -8.68
C PHE A 350 3.42 3.51 -8.92
N ASN A 351 2.18 3.58 -9.41
CA ASN A 351 1.44 4.83 -9.59
C ASN A 351 0.24 4.94 -8.65
N ILE A 352 0.00 3.92 -7.83
CA ILE A 352 -0.96 3.94 -6.73
C ILE A 352 -0.26 3.40 -5.49
N LEU A 353 -0.28 4.17 -4.41
CA LEU A 353 0.14 3.73 -3.09
C LEU A 353 -1.08 3.69 -2.17
N LEU A 354 -1.32 2.52 -1.60
CA LEU A 354 -2.46 2.24 -0.73
C LEU A 354 -2.18 2.77 0.70
N ALA A 355 -1.89 4.07 0.76
CA ALA A 355 -1.53 4.82 1.96
C ALA A 355 -2.49 5.99 2.17
N GLY A 356 -2.84 6.22 3.45
CA GLY A 356 -3.86 7.19 3.86
C GLY A 356 -4.82 6.60 4.87
N SER A 357 -4.33 5.85 5.86
CA SER A 357 -5.17 5.17 6.86
C SER A 357 -5.67 6.16 7.93
N VAL A 358 -6.95 6.56 7.88
CA VAL A 358 -7.54 7.66 8.70
C VAL A 358 -8.40 7.17 9.87
N ASN A 359 -8.75 5.88 9.92
CA ASN A 359 -9.56 5.26 10.98
C ASN A 359 -9.15 5.73 12.39
N LEU A 360 -10.12 6.04 13.24
CA LEU A 360 -9.84 6.50 14.60
C LEU A 360 -9.47 5.30 15.48
N GLN A 361 -8.52 5.52 16.39
CA GLN A 361 -8.15 4.53 17.40
C GLN A 361 -9.20 4.47 18.51
N ARG A 362 -10.30 3.77 18.26
CA ARG A 362 -11.41 3.60 19.22
C ARG A 362 -11.09 2.67 20.38
N ASP A 363 -10.31 1.63 20.13
CA ASP A 363 -9.89 0.65 21.14
C ASP A 363 -8.37 0.44 21.09
N PRO A 364 -7.66 0.50 22.24
CA PRO A 364 -6.21 0.28 22.28
C PRO A 364 -5.79 -1.13 21.84
N ARG A 365 -6.73 -2.09 21.83
CA ARG A 365 -6.46 -3.48 21.43
C ARG A 365 -6.53 -3.69 19.91
N ASN A 366 -7.01 -2.72 19.12
CA ASN A 366 -7.09 -2.87 17.67
C ASN A 366 -5.72 -3.22 17.06
N GLY A 367 -5.66 -4.30 16.29
CA GLY A 367 -4.44 -4.83 15.67
C GLY A 367 -3.71 -3.85 14.75
N ARG A 368 -4.44 -2.88 14.16
CA ARG A 368 -3.93 -1.93 13.17
C ARG A 368 -3.72 -0.51 13.69
N ASN A 369 -3.82 -0.25 14.99
CA ASN A 369 -3.54 1.09 15.52
C ASN A 369 -2.18 1.64 15.07
N PHE A 370 -1.18 0.79 14.83
CA PHE A 370 0.15 1.17 14.34
C PHE A 370 0.15 1.83 12.96
N GLU A 371 -0.88 1.68 12.13
CA GLU A 371 -0.98 2.38 10.86
C GLU A 371 -1.98 3.55 10.88
N TYR A 372 -2.63 3.80 12.03
CA TYR A 372 -3.60 4.88 12.23
C TYR A 372 -2.99 6.05 13.02
N ALA A 373 -3.60 7.24 12.92
CA ALA A 373 -3.04 8.48 13.48
C ALA A 373 -3.57 8.91 14.86
N GLY A 374 -4.49 8.18 15.49
CA GLY A 374 -4.91 8.45 16.86
C GLY A 374 -6.42 8.53 17.06
N GLU A 375 -6.85 9.10 18.19
CA GLU A 375 -8.25 9.06 18.63
C GLU A 375 -9.07 10.33 18.33
N ASP A 376 -8.40 11.40 17.89
CA ASP A 376 -9.02 12.70 17.65
C ASP A 376 -9.15 12.98 16.14
N PRO A 377 -10.35 13.37 15.65
CA PRO A 377 -10.57 13.56 14.22
C PRO A 377 -9.78 14.74 13.62
N LEU A 378 -9.52 15.80 14.39
CA LEU A 378 -8.73 16.92 13.89
C LEU A 378 -7.26 16.50 13.75
N LEU A 379 -6.66 15.92 14.78
CA LEU A 379 -5.27 15.48 14.71
C LEU A 379 -5.06 14.41 13.62
N ALA A 380 -5.92 13.39 13.60
CA ALA A 380 -5.83 12.30 12.63
C ALA A 380 -6.05 12.80 11.20
N GLY A 381 -7.09 13.59 10.96
CA GLY A 381 -7.40 14.16 9.65
C GLY A 381 -6.27 15.05 9.12
N VAL A 382 -5.70 15.91 9.97
CA VAL A 382 -4.58 16.79 9.57
C VAL A 382 -3.34 15.97 9.22
N LEU A 383 -2.90 15.06 10.09
CA LEU A 383 -1.63 14.36 9.86
C LEU A 383 -1.75 13.36 8.70
N VAL A 384 -2.87 12.64 8.58
CA VAL A 384 -3.04 11.71 7.45
C VAL A 384 -3.28 12.47 6.15
N GLY A 385 -4.02 13.58 6.17
CA GLY A 385 -4.16 14.48 5.01
C GLY A 385 -2.82 14.99 4.51
N GLU A 386 -1.91 15.39 5.40
CA GLU A 386 -0.55 15.82 5.03
C GLU A 386 0.30 14.67 4.49
N SER A 387 0.17 13.47 5.04
CA SER A 387 0.83 12.27 4.47
C SER A 387 0.32 11.98 3.06
N ILE A 388 -0.99 12.05 2.81
CA ILE A 388 -1.61 11.91 1.49
C ILE A 388 -1.05 12.97 0.54
N ARG A 389 -1.01 14.24 0.96
CA ARG A 389 -0.42 15.34 0.17
C ARG A 389 1.04 15.08 -0.17
N GLY A 390 1.80 14.53 0.77
CA GLY A 390 3.18 14.09 0.58
C GLY A 390 3.31 13.05 -0.53
N VAL A 391 2.56 11.95 -0.44
CA VAL A 391 2.58 10.88 -1.47
C VAL A 391 2.26 11.45 -2.86
N GLN A 392 1.21 12.26 -2.95
CA GLN A 392 0.73 12.79 -4.22
C GLN A 392 1.62 13.87 -4.82
N SER A 393 2.47 14.51 -4.02
CA SER A 393 3.51 15.43 -4.52
C SER A 393 4.55 14.74 -5.42
N GLN A 394 4.57 13.40 -5.43
CA GLN A 394 5.51 12.56 -6.18
C GLN A 394 4.85 11.82 -7.35
N HIS A 395 3.71 12.32 -7.86
CA HIS A 395 3.00 11.73 -9.01
C HIS A 395 2.47 10.29 -8.76
N VAL A 396 2.20 9.96 -7.50
CA VAL A 396 1.60 8.69 -7.09
C VAL A 396 0.22 8.97 -6.48
N ILE A 397 -0.80 8.24 -6.91
CA ILE A 397 -2.14 8.33 -6.35
C ILE A 397 -2.11 7.73 -4.94
N SER A 398 -2.53 8.51 -3.94
CA SER A 398 -2.69 8.01 -2.56
C SER A 398 -4.12 7.53 -2.35
N THR A 399 -4.29 6.45 -1.59
CA THR A 399 -5.61 5.87 -1.29
C THR A 399 -6.00 6.07 0.18
N MET A 400 -6.98 6.94 0.41
CA MET A 400 -7.55 7.15 1.73
C MET A 400 -8.36 5.94 2.18
N LYS A 401 -8.06 5.36 3.35
CA LYS A 401 -8.63 4.08 3.81
C LYS A 401 -8.81 4.01 5.33
N HIS A 402 -9.61 3.10 5.87
CA HIS A 402 -10.65 2.30 5.20
C HIS A 402 -11.97 2.99 5.50
N PHE A 403 -12.62 3.50 4.47
CA PHE A 403 -13.81 4.33 4.55
C PHE A 403 -15.06 3.45 4.72
N ALA A 404 -15.63 3.29 5.93
CA ALA A 404 -15.28 3.90 7.21
C ALA A 404 -15.40 2.88 8.37
N LEU A 405 -15.00 3.29 9.58
CA LEU A 405 -15.23 2.57 10.85
C LEU A 405 -14.61 1.16 10.95
N ASN A 406 -13.48 0.95 10.27
CA ASN A 406 -12.71 -0.29 10.34
C ASN A 406 -11.71 -0.26 11.51
N ASP A 407 -12.26 -0.12 12.71
CA ASP A 407 -11.48 0.19 13.92
C ASP A 407 -11.32 -1.04 14.85
N MET A 408 -11.64 -2.24 14.35
CA MET A 408 -11.32 -3.55 14.95
C MET A 408 -11.07 -4.58 13.86
N GLU A 409 -10.07 -5.44 14.03
CA GLU A 409 -9.74 -6.49 13.07
C GLU A 409 -10.58 -7.76 13.28
N THR A 410 -11.00 -8.01 14.52
CA THR A 410 -11.78 -9.18 14.90
C THR A 410 -13.08 -9.23 14.11
N SER A 411 -13.23 -10.27 13.28
CA SER A 411 -14.37 -10.43 12.36
C SER A 411 -14.61 -9.23 11.44
N ARG A 412 -13.58 -8.45 11.06
CA ARG A 412 -13.74 -7.25 10.21
C ARG A 412 -14.53 -7.47 8.93
N ASN A 413 -14.47 -8.66 8.35
CA ASN A 413 -15.22 -9.01 7.13
C ASN A 413 -16.72 -9.26 7.36
N PHE A 414 -17.17 -9.27 8.61
CA PHE A 414 -18.52 -9.73 8.95
C PHE A 414 -19.20 -8.90 10.04
N HIS A 415 -18.49 -8.34 11.02
CA HIS A 415 -19.15 -7.59 12.08
C HIS A 415 -19.85 -6.35 11.51
N SER A 416 -20.81 -5.82 12.27
CA SER A 416 -21.44 -4.53 11.98
C SER A 416 -21.09 -3.52 13.07
N ALA A 417 -20.52 -2.37 12.69
CA ALA A 417 -20.35 -1.22 13.55
C ALA A 417 -21.65 -0.41 13.56
N GLU A 418 -22.27 -0.27 14.73
CA GLU A 418 -23.54 0.43 14.91
C GLU A 418 -23.28 1.81 15.50
N ILE A 419 -23.62 2.88 14.77
CA ILE A 419 -23.40 4.26 15.19
C ILE A 419 -24.44 5.22 14.60
N GLY A 420 -24.93 6.13 15.42
CA GLY A 420 -25.81 7.21 14.99
C GLY A 420 -25.11 8.19 14.03
N GLU A 421 -25.86 8.70 13.06
CA GLU A 421 -25.33 9.57 11.99
C GLU A 421 -24.57 10.79 12.52
N GLN A 422 -25.13 11.51 13.49
CA GLN A 422 -24.46 12.65 14.11
C GLN A 422 -23.11 12.25 14.71
N ALA A 423 -23.07 11.16 15.47
CA ALA A 423 -21.86 10.69 16.11
C ALA A 423 -20.80 10.30 15.08
N MET A 424 -21.20 9.60 14.02
CA MET A 424 -20.35 9.22 12.90
C MET A 424 -19.79 10.45 12.16
N ARG A 425 -20.62 11.47 11.93
CA ARG A 425 -20.24 12.75 11.32
C ARG A 425 -19.31 13.59 12.20
N GLU A 426 -19.44 13.50 13.52
CA GLU A 426 -18.62 14.24 14.49
C GLU A 426 -17.35 13.50 14.96
N SER A 427 -17.11 12.29 14.45
CA SER A 427 -15.92 11.48 14.75
C SER A 427 -15.23 11.00 13.48
N ASP A 428 -15.42 9.75 13.07
CA ASP A 428 -14.65 9.12 11.99
C ASP A 428 -14.80 9.86 10.67
N LEU A 429 -16.03 10.21 10.27
CA LEU A 429 -16.23 10.92 9.01
C LEU A 429 -15.62 12.31 9.03
N LEU A 430 -15.59 13.01 10.17
CA LEU A 430 -14.89 14.29 10.27
C LEU A 430 -13.37 14.12 10.04
N ALA A 431 -12.77 13.03 10.53
CA ALA A 431 -11.37 12.73 10.27
C ALA A 431 -11.11 12.54 8.77
N PHE A 432 -11.96 11.76 8.08
CA PHE A 432 -11.88 11.56 6.63
C PHE A 432 -12.11 12.87 5.85
N GLU A 433 -13.08 13.69 6.27
CA GLU A 433 -13.39 14.97 5.63
C GLU A 433 -12.20 15.94 5.71
N ILE A 434 -11.59 16.09 6.89
CA ILE A 434 -10.38 16.91 7.08
C ILE A 434 -9.22 16.37 6.25
N ALA A 435 -9.03 15.05 6.20
CA ALA A 435 -7.99 14.43 5.38
C ALA A 435 -8.21 14.67 3.88
N ILE A 436 -9.46 14.69 3.41
CA ILE A 436 -9.81 15.06 2.02
C ILE A 436 -9.49 16.52 1.75
N ASP A 437 -9.88 17.43 2.64
CA ASP A 437 -9.70 18.87 2.45
C ASP A 437 -8.21 19.25 2.32
N ILE A 438 -7.36 18.60 3.12
CA ILE A 438 -5.91 18.83 3.13
C ILE A 438 -5.21 18.02 2.03
N GLY A 439 -5.44 16.71 2.01
CA GLY A 439 -4.67 15.75 1.21
C GLY A 439 -5.16 15.63 -0.23
N LYS A 440 -6.46 15.82 -0.46
CA LYS A 440 -7.15 15.64 -1.75
C LYS A 440 -6.81 14.29 -2.39
N PRO A 441 -7.08 13.16 -1.71
CA PRO A 441 -6.68 11.83 -2.18
C PRO A 441 -7.24 11.54 -3.58
N GLY A 442 -6.47 10.86 -4.42
CA GLY A 442 -6.89 10.49 -5.77
C GLY A 442 -7.84 9.27 -5.78
N SER A 443 -7.77 8.43 -4.74
CA SER A 443 -8.73 7.35 -4.50
C SER A 443 -9.09 7.17 -3.02
N ALA A 444 -10.23 6.54 -2.78
CA ALA A 444 -10.66 6.08 -1.45
C ALA A 444 -10.90 4.57 -1.48
N MET A 445 -10.61 3.87 -0.39
CA MET A 445 -10.86 2.43 -0.24
C MET A 445 -11.99 2.21 0.77
N CYS A 446 -13.10 1.60 0.35
CA CYS A 446 -14.20 1.27 1.25
C CYS A 446 -13.84 0.13 2.20
N SER A 447 -14.38 0.15 3.42
CA SER A 447 -14.06 -0.81 4.48
C SER A 447 -14.72 -2.18 4.29
N TYR A 448 -14.13 -3.18 4.96
CA TYR A 448 -14.64 -4.55 5.04
C TYR A 448 -15.96 -4.67 5.79
N ASN A 449 -16.08 -3.98 6.91
CA ASN A 449 -17.13 -4.22 7.88
C ASN A 449 -18.49 -3.73 7.37
N ARG A 450 -19.54 -4.20 8.03
CA ARG A 450 -20.84 -3.56 7.94
C ARG A 450 -20.86 -2.32 8.82
N ILE A 451 -21.58 -1.30 8.37
CA ILE A 451 -21.92 -0.10 9.13
C ILE A 451 -23.43 -0.03 9.13
N ASN A 452 -24.05 -0.03 10.31
CA ASN A 452 -25.50 -0.04 10.46
C ASN A 452 -26.20 -1.11 9.59
N GLY A 453 -25.60 -2.31 9.54
CA GLY A 453 -26.09 -3.48 8.80
C GLY A 453 -25.68 -3.58 7.33
N THR A 454 -25.07 -2.55 6.73
CA THR A 454 -24.67 -2.54 5.30
C THR A 454 -23.16 -2.56 5.13
N TYR A 455 -22.63 -3.44 4.29
CA TYR A 455 -21.19 -3.50 4.00
C TYR A 455 -20.66 -2.17 3.46
N GLY A 456 -19.46 -1.75 3.89
CA GLY A 456 -18.85 -0.48 3.50
C GLY A 456 -18.82 -0.27 1.98
N CYS A 457 -18.43 -1.31 1.22
CA CYS A 457 -18.40 -1.27 -0.24
C CYS A 457 -19.76 -1.42 -0.94
N GLU A 458 -20.86 -1.45 -0.18
CA GLU A 458 -22.24 -1.41 -0.68
C GLU A 458 -23.06 -0.29 -0.01
N HIS A 459 -22.41 0.63 0.69
CA HIS A 459 -23.05 1.63 1.53
C HIS A 459 -23.32 2.94 0.79
N ASP A 460 -24.51 3.06 0.20
CA ASP A 460 -24.93 4.21 -0.63
C ASP A 460 -24.79 5.56 0.09
N TYR A 461 -25.28 5.66 1.33
CA TYR A 461 -25.13 6.89 2.11
C TYR A 461 -23.65 7.32 2.26
N LEU A 462 -22.73 6.39 2.54
CA LEU A 462 -21.32 6.74 2.73
C LEU A 462 -20.66 7.14 1.41
N MET A 463 -20.78 6.31 0.38
CA MET A 463 -20.02 6.50 -0.86
C MET A 463 -20.67 7.52 -1.80
N ASN A 464 -21.99 7.48 -1.98
CA ASN A 464 -22.68 8.42 -2.85
C ASN A 464 -23.07 9.70 -2.12
N GLU A 465 -23.88 9.62 -1.06
CA GLU A 465 -24.41 10.83 -0.40
C GLU A 465 -23.27 11.64 0.27
N VAL A 466 -22.51 11.03 1.18
CA VAL A 466 -21.45 11.73 1.92
C VAL A 466 -20.25 12.03 1.01
N LEU A 467 -19.56 11.00 0.54
CA LEU A 467 -18.25 11.17 -0.12
C LEU A 467 -18.37 11.89 -1.48
N LYS A 468 -19.21 11.39 -2.38
CA LYS A 468 -19.31 11.92 -3.76
C LYS A 468 -20.19 13.16 -3.88
N GLN A 469 -21.32 13.21 -3.19
CA GLN A 469 -22.30 14.30 -3.36
C GLN A 469 -22.08 15.44 -2.38
N GLU A 470 -21.86 15.19 -1.08
CA GLU A 470 -21.67 16.26 -0.10
C GLU A 470 -20.24 16.79 -0.14
N TRP A 471 -19.24 15.93 0.00
CA TRP A 471 -17.82 16.30 0.00
C TRP A 471 -17.22 16.53 -1.39
N LYS A 472 -18.01 16.24 -2.45
CA LYS A 472 -17.60 16.43 -3.85
C LYS A 472 -16.31 15.71 -4.22
N PHE A 473 -16.08 14.52 -3.64
CA PHE A 473 -14.89 13.73 -3.91
C PHE A 473 -14.75 13.41 -5.41
N PRO A 474 -13.70 13.92 -6.08
CA PRO A 474 -13.56 13.80 -7.53
C PRO A 474 -12.83 12.53 -7.96
N GLY A 475 -12.26 11.79 -7.01
CA GLY A 475 -11.54 10.54 -7.26
C GLY A 475 -12.47 9.36 -7.49
N PHE A 476 -11.86 8.16 -7.51
CA PHE A 476 -12.58 6.90 -7.60
C PHE A 476 -12.54 6.14 -6.27
N VAL A 477 -13.57 5.33 -6.03
CA VAL A 477 -13.65 4.44 -4.88
C VAL A 477 -13.28 3.02 -5.30
N MET A 478 -12.29 2.44 -4.63
CA MET A 478 -11.92 1.04 -4.80
C MET A 478 -12.34 0.21 -3.57
N SER A 479 -12.48 -1.10 -3.75
CA SER A 479 -12.77 -2.00 -2.62
C SER A 479 -11.50 -2.37 -1.86
N ASP A 480 -11.67 -2.70 -0.58
CA ASP A 480 -10.71 -3.56 0.11
C ASP A 480 -10.72 -4.98 -0.51
N TRP A 481 -9.69 -5.78 -0.24
CA TRP A 481 -9.52 -7.13 -0.81
C TRP A 481 -10.47 -8.15 -0.18
N GLY A 482 -11.59 -8.46 -0.84
CA GLY A 482 -12.63 -9.32 -0.27
C GLY A 482 -13.86 -8.56 0.24
N GLY A 483 -13.90 -7.24 0.01
CA GLY A 483 -14.97 -6.36 0.48
C GLY A 483 -16.20 -6.31 -0.42
N VAL A 484 -16.22 -7.01 -1.55
CA VAL A 484 -17.33 -6.91 -2.53
C VAL A 484 -18.23 -8.14 -2.47
N HIS A 485 -19.55 -7.90 -2.39
CA HIS A 485 -20.54 -8.98 -2.22
C HIS A 485 -21.61 -9.00 -3.31
N SER A 486 -21.58 -8.04 -4.24
CA SER A 486 -22.50 -7.94 -5.36
C SER A 486 -21.93 -7.08 -6.50
N GLY A 487 -22.45 -7.27 -7.73
CA GLY A 487 -22.12 -6.39 -8.86
C GLY A 487 -22.99 -5.13 -8.86
N SER A 488 -24.29 -5.28 -9.07
CA SER A 488 -25.22 -4.15 -9.25
C SER A 488 -25.39 -3.29 -7.99
N LYS A 489 -25.58 -3.90 -6.81
CA LYS A 489 -25.80 -3.14 -5.57
C LYS A 489 -24.54 -2.33 -5.19
N ALA A 490 -23.35 -2.92 -5.23
CA ALA A 490 -22.10 -2.20 -4.99
C ALA A 490 -21.86 -1.06 -6.00
N ALA A 491 -22.06 -1.32 -7.30
CA ALA A 491 -21.90 -0.30 -8.35
C ALA A 491 -22.88 0.87 -8.18
N LEU A 492 -24.15 0.58 -7.86
CA LEU A 492 -25.18 1.60 -7.61
C LEU A 492 -24.92 2.38 -6.32
N ALA A 493 -24.36 1.74 -5.29
CA ALA A 493 -23.97 2.38 -4.03
C ALA A 493 -22.75 3.30 -4.15
N GLY A 494 -22.03 3.27 -5.28
CA GLY A 494 -20.93 4.21 -5.55
C GLY A 494 -19.54 3.58 -5.61
N LEU A 495 -19.38 2.25 -5.54
CA LEU A 495 -18.09 1.61 -5.78
C LEU A 495 -17.69 1.75 -7.26
N ASP A 496 -16.44 2.11 -7.55
CA ASP A 496 -15.94 2.32 -8.92
C ASP A 496 -14.98 1.21 -9.40
N GLN A 497 -14.25 0.55 -8.48
CA GLN A 497 -13.30 -0.52 -8.84
C GLN A 497 -13.28 -1.65 -7.80
N GLN A 498 -13.41 -2.90 -8.22
CA GLN A 498 -13.24 -4.09 -7.38
C GLN A 498 -11.77 -4.50 -7.30
N SER A 499 -11.28 -4.78 -6.10
CA SER A 499 -9.90 -5.21 -5.87
C SER A 499 -9.75 -6.74 -5.79
N ALA A 500 -9.04 -7.34 -6.75
CA ALA A 500 -8.61 -8.74 -6.74
C ALA A 500 -9.74 -9.75 -6.45
N GLY A 501 -10.90 -9.55 -7.08
CA GLY A 501 -12.09 -10.37 -6.87
C GLY A 501 -11.92 -11.84 -7.23
N GLU A 502 -10.94 -12.17 -8.07
CA GLU A 502 -10.60 -13.53 -8.45
C GLU A 502 -9.92 -14.33 -7.33
N VAL A 503 -9.39 -13.65 -6.31
CA VAL A 503 -8.70 -14.25 -5.15
C VAL A 503 -9.55 -14.14 -3.88
N PHE A 504 -10.09 -12.95 -3.60
CA PHE A 504 -10.63 -12.66 -2.26
C PHE A 504 -12.16 -12.65 -2.18
N ASP A 505 -12.85 -12.46 -3.31
CA ASP A 505 -14.30 -12.43 -3.36
C ASP A 505 -14.88 -13.77 -3.85
N LYS A 506 -16.20 -13.94 -3.70
CA LYS A 506 -16.91 -15.12 -4.24
C LYS A 506 -16.99 -15.12 -5.76
N ALA A 507 -16.81 -13.96 -6.39
CA ALA A 507 -16.82 -13.75 -7.83
C ALA A 507 -16.13 -12.42 -8.19
N VAL A 508 -15.70 -12.30 -9.45
CA VAL A 508 -15.35 -11.01 -10.05
C VAL A 508 -16.65 -10.28 -10.40
N TYR A 509 -17.27 -9.66 -9.40
CA TYR A 509 -18.56 -8.97 -9.50
C TYR A 509 -18.57 -7.82 -10.51
N PHE A 510 -17.42 -7.14 -10.71
CA PHE A 510 -17.26 -5.98 -11.60
C PHE A 510 -16.85 -6.36 -13.03
N ASP A 511 -16.99 -7.65 -13.40
CA ASP A 511 -16.92 -8.13 -14.78
C ASP A 511 -18.27 -8.73 -15.23
N GLU A 512 -18.37 -10.05 -15.46
CA GLU A 512 -19.58 -10.69 -16.00
C GLU A 512 -20.89 -10.32 -15.28
N PRO A 513 -20.99 -10.34 -13.93
CA PRO A 513 -22.23 -9.98 -13.24
C PRO A 513 -22.66 -8.53 -13.48
N LEU A 514 -21.70 -7.59 -13.50
CA LEU A 514 -21.97 -6.18 -13.76
C LEU A 514 -22.28 -5.93 -15.24
N ARG A 515 -21.62 -6.64 -16.17
CA ARG A 515 -21.95 -6.61 -17.61
C ARG A 515 -23.40 -6.99 -17.85
N LEU A 516 -23.88 -8.06 -17.23
CA LEU A 516 -25.27 -8.49 -17.31
C LEU A 516 -26.22 -7.44 -16.72
N ALA A 517 -25.85 -6.83 -15.58
CA ALA A 517 -26.65 -5.78 -14.96
C ALA A 517 -26.74 -4.51 -15.82
N VAL A 518 -25.66 -4.13 -16.52
CA VAL A 518 -25.64 -2.99 -17.45
C VAL A 518 -26.45 -3.31 -18.71
N ALA A 519 -26.22 -4.47 -19.33
CA ALA A 519 -26.96 -4.90 -20.52
C ALA A 519 -28.47 -5.03 -20.25
N GLY A 520 -28.86 -5.48 -19.06
CA GLY A 520 -30.25 -5.56 -18.60
C GLY A 520 -30.85 -4.24 -18.13
N GLY A 521 -30.08 -3.15 -18.09
CA GLY A 521 -30.54 -1.82 -17.65
C GLY A 521 -30.73 -1.65 -16.14
N VAL A 522 -30.32 -2.62 -15.32
CA VAL A 522 -30.34 -2.53 -13.85
C VAL A 522 -29.30 -1.50 -13.38
N VAL A 523 -28.12 -1.50 -13.99
CA VAL A 523 -27.11 -0.45 -13.82
C VAL A 523 -27.10 0.41 -15.08
N PRO A 524 -27.40 1.72 -15.01
CA PRO A 524 -27.40 2.57 -16.19
C PRO A 524 -26.00 2.66 -16.84
N GLN A 525 -25.94 2.75 -18.17
CA GLN A 525 -24.68 3.02 -18.90
C GLN A 525 -23.95 4.26 -18.37
N ALA A 526 -24.69 5.29 -17.95
CA ALA A 526 -24.11 6.49 -17.35
C ALA A 526 -23.33 6.20 -16.06
N ARG A 527 -23.72 5.17 -15.28
CA ARG A 527 -22.96 4.77 -14.09
C ARG A 527 -21.67 4.05 -14.46
N LEU A 528 -21.71 3.17 -15.47
CA LEU A 528 -20.50 2.57 -16.06
C LEU A 528 -19.52 3.65 -16.53
N ASP A 529 -20.02 4.63 -17.27
CA ASP A 529 -19.22 5.74 -17.77
C ASP A 529 -18.65 6.62 -16.64
N ASP A 530 -19.42 6.89 -15.58
CA ASP A 530 -18.94 7.63 -14.40
C ASP A 530 -17.81 6.89 -13.65
N MET A 531 -17.93 5.57 -13.43
CA MET A 531 -16.89 4.77 -12.79
C MET A 531 -15.55 4.88 -13.53
N VAL A 532 -15.57 4.66 -14.84
CA VAL A 532 -14.36 4.74 -15.68
C VAL A 532 -13.85 6.18 -15.78
N SER A 533 -14.75 7.16 -15.91
CA SER A 533 -14.37 8.57 -15.96
C SER A 533 -13.62 9.01 -14.71
N ARG A 534 -14.03 8.57 -13.52
CA ARG A 534 -13.35 8.89 -12.25
C ARG A 534 -11.94 8.33 -12.22
N ILE A 535 -11.76 7.08 -12.64
CA ILE A 535 -10.44 6.43 -12.71
C ILE A 535 -9.52 7.19 -13.67
N LEU A 536 -9.97 7.42 -14.91
CA LEU A 536 -9.19 8.13 -15.93
C LEU A 536 -8.85 9.56 -15.50
N ARG A 537 -9.83 10.29 -14.95
CA ARG A 537 -9.64 11.64 -14.44
C ARG A 537 -8.56 11.66 -13.35
N THR A 538 -8.61 10.74 -12.38
CA THR A 538 -7.59 10.64 -11.35
C THR A 538 -6.21 10.36 -11.95
N MET A 539 -6.11 9.42 -12.89
CA MET A 539 -4.84 9.11 -13.57
C MET A 539 -4.24 10.34 -14.28
N PHE A 540 -5.07 11.15 -14.96
CA PHE A 540 -4.60 12.42 -15.54
C PHE A 540 -4.22 13.44 -14.47
N ALA A 541 -5.03 13.60 -13.43
CA ALA A 541 -4.81 14.60 -12.38
C ALA A 541 -3.50 14.38 -11.59
N HIS A 542 -3.06 13.13 -11.49
CA HIS A 542 -1.81 12.76 -10.81
C HIS A 542 -0.63 12.53 -11.77
N GLY A 543 -0.82 12.76 -13.06
CA GLY A 543 0.25 12.72 -14.05
C GLY A 543 0.65 11.31 -14.50
N ASN A 544 -0.16 10.27 -14.27
CA ASN A 544 0.20 8.90 -14.65
C ASN A 544 0.46 8.74 -16.17
N PHE A 545 -0.17 9.58 -16.99
CA PHE A 545 0.04 9.63 -18.45
C PHE A 545 1.28 10.44 -18.85
N ASP A 546 1.57 11.51 -18.09
CA ASP A 546 2.56 12.52 -18.47
C ASP A 546 3.93 12.25 -17.84
N LEU A 547 3.93 11.60 -16.67
CA LEU A 547 5.07 11.26 -15.81
C LEU A 547 4.90 9.84 -15.25
N PRO A 548 4.85 8.80 -16.13
CA PRO A 548 4.67 7.42 -15.70
C PRO A 548 5.82 6.99 -14.77
N PRO A 549 5.54 6.12 -13.78
CA PRO A 549 6.56 5.68 -12.84
C PRO A 549 7.59 4.79 -13.54
N VAL A 550 8.84 4.88 -13.10
CA VAL A 550 10.00 4.19 -13.69
C VAL A 550 10.70 3.35 -12.63
N HIS A 551 11.63 2.48 -13.05
CA HIS A 551 12.50 1.77 -12.11
C HIS A 551 13.82 2.52 -11.95
N GLU A 552 14.04 3.10 -10.78
CA GLU A 552 15.24 3.85 -10.44
C GLU A 552 15.72 3.49 -9.02
N PRO A 553 17.03 3.62 -8.74
CA PRO A 553 17.54 3.48 -7.38
C PRO A 553 16.89 4.47 -6.42
N ILE A 554 16.56 4.03 -5.20
CA ILE A 554 16.05 4.91 -4.16
C ILE A 554 17.19 5.64 -3.43
N ASP A 555 16.90 6.82 -2.89
CA ASP A 555 17.81 7.59 -2.02
C ASP A 555 17.66 7.15 -0.56
N ASP A 556 18.50 6.20 -0.17
CA ASP A 556 18.50 5.60 1.18
C ASP A 556 18.77 6.64 2.28
N ASP A 557 19.66 7.61 2.03
CA ASP A 557 20.04 8.61 3.04
C ASP A 557 18.89 9.57 3.30
N ALA A 558 18.19 10.02 2.25
CA ALA A 558 16.99 10.84 2.40
C ALA A 558 15.90 10.08 3.18
N GLY A 559 15.68 8.80 2.85
CA GLY A 559 14.74 7.93 3.54
C GLY A 559 15.09 7.75 5.02
N PHE A 560 16.36 7.50 5.32
CA PHE A 560 16.84 7.40 6.70
C PHE A 560 16.70 8.72 7.48
N HIS A 561 17.00 9.85 6.86
CA HIS A 561 16.82 11.15 7.51
C HIS A 561 15.35 11.39 7.87
N ALA A 562 14.42 11.08 6.96
CA ALA A 562 12.99 11.18 7.23
C ALA A 562 12.57 10.24 8.37
N ALA A 563 12.96 8.96 8.31
CA ALA A 563 12.61 7.98 9.33
C ALA A 563 13.15 8.36 10.72
N GLN A 564 14.43 8.74 10.82
CA GLN A 564 15.04 9.12 12.10
C GLN A 564 14.35 10.35 12.70
N ARG A 565 14.10 11.37 11.88
CA ARG A 565 13.45 12.60 12.34
C ARG A 565 12.04 12.33 12.86
N THR A 566 11.30 11.42 12.22
CA THR A 566 9.96 11.02 12.69
C THR A 566 10.02 10.30 14.05
N VAL A 567 11.05 9.48 14.33
CA VAL A 567 11.25 8.88 15.66
C VAL A 567 11.58 9.94 16.71
N GLU A 568 12.50 10.84 16.37
CA GLU A 568 12.97 11.93 17.24
C GLU A 568 11.86 12.90 17.64
N GLU A 569 10.98 13.26 16.69
CA GLU A 569 9.84 14.13 16.95
C GLU A 569 8.60 13.38 17.48
N GLY A 570 8.48 12.09 17.19
CA GLY A 570 7.29 11.26 17.47
C GLY A 570 7.38 10.39 18.74
N SER A 571 8.57 10.15 19.27
CA SER A 571 8.69 9.46 20.55
C SER A 571 8.24 10.35 21.71
N VAL A 572 7.48 9.78 22.65
CA VAL A 572 6.86 10.53 23.75
C VAL A 572 7.53 10.17 25.07
N LEU A 573 8.13 11.15 25.73
CA LEU A 573 8.61 11.00 27.10
C LEU A 573 7.41 11.05 28.05
N LEU A 574 6.93 9.89 28.50
CA LEU A 574 5.73 9.80 29.34
C LEU A 574 6.02 10.16 30.80
N ARG A 575 7.20 9.77 31.29
CA ARG A 575 7.62 9.97 32.68
C ARG A 575 9.12 10.21 32.72
N ASN A 576 9.56 11.10 33.61
CA ASN A 576 10.97 11.37 33.88
C ASN A 576 11.17 11.92 35.30
N ALA A 577 11.08 11.05 36.31
CA ALA A 577 11.24 11.44 37.71
C ALA A 577 12.71 11.64 38.06
N GLY A 578 13.01 12.75 38.74
CA GLY A 578 14.37 13.09 39.19
C GLY A 578 15.34 13.40 38.05
N ASP A 579 14.82 13.81 36.89
CA ASP A 579 15.61 14.12 35.68
C ASP A 579 16.59 12.99 35.31
N LEU A 580 16.13 11.73 35.41
CA LEU A 580 16.95 10.55 35.09
C LEU A 580 17.41 10.56 33.63
N LEU A 581 16.54 11.02 32.73
CA LEU A 581 16.89 11.32 31.34
C LEU A 581 17.06 12.84 31.15
N PRO A 582 18.00 13.28 30.30
CA PRO A 582 18.90 12.46 29.50
C PRO A 582 20.02 11.80 30.31
N LEU A 583 20.59 10.73 29.78
CA LEU A 583 21.69 9.98 30.42
C LEU A 583 22.94 10.86 30.50
N GLY A 584 23.22 11.34 31.71
CA GLY A 584 24.40 12.15 32.01
C GLY A 584 25.72 11.42 31.75
N LYS A 585 26.80 12.21 31.64
CA LYS A 585 28.17 11.69 31.47
C LYS A 585 28.69 10.92 32.68
N ASP A 586 28.08 11.09 33.85
CA ASP A 586 28.39 10.36 35.08
C ASP A 586 27.85 8.91 35.06
N VAL A 587 26.89 8.60 34.18
CA VAL A 587 26.43 7.23 33.94
C VAL A 587 27.47 6.51 33.10
N GLN A 588 28.20 5.56 33.69
CA GLN A 588 29.35 4.90 33.06
C GLN A 588 29.12 3.40 32.83
N ARG A 589 28.16 2.80 33.53
CA ARG A 589 27.73 1.40 33.34
C ARG A 589 26.24 1.36 33.05
N ILE A 590 25.89 0.96 31.84
CA ILE A 590 24.51 0.84 31.38
C ILE A 590 24.25 -0.63 31.05
N VAL A 591 23.10 -1.15 31.44
CA VAL A 591 22.62 -2.43 30.91
C VAL A 591 21.33 -2.22 30.12
N ILE A 592 21.31 -2.72 28.90
CA ILE A 592 20.11 -2.81 28.07
C ILE A 592 19.53 -4.22 28.23
N ILE A 593 18.21 -4.30 28.44
CA ILE A 593 17.52 -5.54 28.76
C ILE A 593 16.32 -5.71 27.83
N GLY A 594 16.22 -6.87 27.16
CA GLY A 594 15.01 -7.27 26.44
C GLY A 594 14.85 -6.69 25.04
N GLY A 595 13.65 -6.91 24.47
CA GLY A 595 13.16 -6.31 23.22
C GLY A 595 13.97 -6.60 21.96
N HIS A 596 14.92 -7.55 21.99
CA HIS A 596 15.91 -7.72 20.92
C HIS A 596 16.67 -6.42 20.55
N ALA A 597 16.87 -5.55 21.54
CA ALA A 597 17.56 -4.26 21.35
C ALA A 597 19.03 -4.42 20.90
N ASP A 598 19.61 -5.62 20.99
CA ASP A 598 20.91 -5.97 20.42
C ASP A 598 20.88 -6.12 18.89
N LYS A 599 19.70 -6.24 18.28
CA LYS A 599 19.53 -6.56 16.85
C LYS A 599 18.73 -5.53 16.08
N GLY A 600 17.64 -5.03 16.66
CA GLY A 600 16.72 -4.18 15.93
C GLY A 600 15.59 -3.61 16.77
N VAL A 601 14.62 -3.03 16.08
CA VAL A 601 13.40 -2.43 16.63
C VAL A 601 12.19 -3.05 15.95
N ILE A 602 11.08 -3.21 16.67
CA ILE A 602 9.92 -3.93 16.17
C ILE A 602 9.09 -3.09 15.19
N GLY A 603 8.52 -3.76 14.18
CA GLY A 603 7.57 -3.19 13.22
C GLY A 603 6.22 -3.91 13.24
N GLY A 604 5.18 -3.28 12.68
CA GLY A 604 3.86 -3.89 12.52
C GLY A 604 3.83 -4.98 11.43
N GLY A 605 2.89 -5.90 11.53
CA GLY A 605 2.61 -6.93 10.51
C GLY A 605 1.55 -6.53 9.49
N GLY A 606 1.12 -7.48 8.66
CA GLY A 606 0.06 -7.27 7.66
C GLY A 606 0.52 -6.57 6.38
N SER A 607 -0.42 -5.97 5.66
CA SER A 607 -0.19 -5.27 4.39
C SER A 607 0.84 -4.14 4.50
N SER A 608 0.80 -3.37 5.59
CA SER A 608 1.74 -2.27 5.89
C SER A 608 3.16 -2.73 6.24
N MET A 609 3.45 -4.03 6.34
CA MET A 609 4.78 -4.53 6.71
C MET A 609 5.85 -4.23 5.65
N VAL A 610 6.91 -3.50 6.03
CA VAL A 610 8.12 -3.31 5.22
C VAL A 610 9.20 -4.30 5.67
N GLY A 611 9.36 -5.39 4.91
CA GLY A 611 10.29 -6.48 5.24
C GLY A 611 11.67 -6.42 4.57
N TRP A 612 11.86 -5.52 3.59
CA TRP A 612 13.09 -5.39 2.82
C TRP A 612 13.55 -3.94 2.82
N THR A 613 14.69 -3.68 3.46
CA THR A 613 15.23 -2.33 3.64
C THR A 613 16.69 -2.28 3.16
N ALA A 614 17.22 -1.07 2.98
CA ALA A 614 18.62 -0.86 2.62
C ALA A 614 19.63 -1.45 3.63
N ARG A 615 19.22 -1.66 4.87
CA ARG A 615 20.04 -2.27 5.94
C ARG A 615 19.81 -3.78 6.10
N GLY A 616 19.02 -4.39 5.22
CA GLY A 616 18.68 -5.81 5.23
C GLY A 616 17.21 -6.08 5.53
N THR A 617 16.93 -7.34 5.87
CA THR A 617 15.57 -7.84 6.10
C THR A 617 15.28 -7.94 7.61
N ASN A 618 14.62 -9.01 8.06
CA ASN A 618 14.29 -9.18 9.47
C ASN A 618 15.54 -9.48 10.30
N ALA A 619 15.87 -8.61 11.25
CA ALA A 619 17.01 -8.78 12.16
C ALA A 619 16.81 -9.93 13.17
N VAL A 620 15.56 -10.35 13.40
CA VAL A 620 15.21 -11.42 14.34
C VAL A 620 14.23 -12.40 13.67
N PRO A 621 14.71 -13.19 12.68
CA PRO A 621 13.85 -14.14 11.98
C PRO A 621 13.41 -15.27 12.91
N GLY A 622 12.23 -15.84 12.64
CA GLY A 622 11.71 -17.02 13.36
C GLY A 622 10.85 -16.71 14.59
N VAL A 623 10.63 -15.44 14.93
CA VAL A 623 9.62 -15.05 15.92
C VAL A 623 8.22 -15.29 15.33
N MET A 624 7.36 -15.97 16.09
CA MET A 624 6.02 -16.33 15.63
C MET A 624 5.03 -15.16 15.77
N PRO A 625 4.06 -15.02 14.85
CA PRO A 625 3.88 -15.82 13.63
C PRO A 625 4.96 -15.52 12.57
N THR A 626 5.35 -16.54 11.78
CA THR A 626 6.36 -16.41 10.70
C THR A 626 5.76 -16.22 9.31
N THR A 627 4.43 -16.28 9.21
CA THR A 627 3.62 -16.14 7.99
C THR A 627 2.42 -15.26 8.30
N TRP A 628 1.68 -14.86 7.27
CA TRP A 628 0.52 -13.96 7.39
C TRP A 628 -0.32 -14.20 8.65
N PRO A 629 -0.63 -13.15 9.44
CA PRO A 629 -0.32 -11.74 9.20
C PRO A 629 1.12 -11.32 9.58
N GLY A 630 1.98 -12.28 9.93
CA GLY A 630 3.42 -12.09 10.06
C GLY A 630 4.20 -12.24 8.75
N PRO A 631 5.55 -12.35 8.80
CA PRO A 631 6.34 -12.55 10.01
C PRO A 631 6.35 -11.35 10.97
N VAL A 632 6.62 -11.60 12.25
CA VAL A 632 7.05 -10.53 13.17
C VAL A 632 8.36 -9.94 12.66
N ILE A 633 8.37 -8.66 12.32
CA ILE A 633 9.54 -7.97 11.77
C ILE A 633 10.24 -7.16 12.85
N PHE A 634 11.56 -7.33 12.92
CA PHE A 634 12.47 -6.39 13.55
C PHE A 634 13.32 -5.73 12.47
N HIS A 635 13.22 -4.41 12.34
CA HIS A 635 14.05 -3.65 11.41
C HIS A 635 15.49 -3.58 11.93
N PRO A 636 16.51 -3.76 11.07
CA PRO A 636 17.92 -3.82 11.46
C PRO A 636 18.48 -2.43 11.84
N SER A 637 18.08 -1.96 13.01
CA SER A 637 18.50 -0.71 13.66
C SER A 637 18.59 -0.99 15.15
N SER A 638 19.73 -1.51 15.62
CA SER A 638 19.91 -1.91 17.03
C SER A 638 20.03 -0.70 17.96
N PRO A 639 19.15 -0.54 18.95
CA PRO A 639 19.32 0.46 20.01
C PRO A 639 20.61 0.30 20.82
N LEU A 640 21.10 -0.93 21.01
CA LEU A 640 22.38 -1.19 21.70
C LEU A 640 23.56 -0.58 20.94
N GLU A 641 23.68 -0.87 19.66
CA GLU A 641 24.79 -0.37 18.85
C GLU A 641 24.70 1.15 18.66
N ALA A 642 23.49 1.68 18.47
CA ALA A 642 23.26 3.11 18.41
C ALA A 642 23.67 3.83 19.72
N LEU A 643 23.29 3.29 20.88
CA LEU A 643 23.66 3.89 22.16
C LEU A 643 25.16 3.78 22.44
N ARG A 644 25.81 2.68 22.03
CA ARG A 644 27.28 2.54 22.10
C ARG A 644 27.99 3.58 21.25
N ALA A 645 27.46 3.89 20.06
CA ALA A 645 27.99 4.94 19.19
C ALA A 645 27.84 6.34 19.81
N GLU A 646 26.73 6.62 20.49
CA GLU A 646 26.48 7.91 21.17
C GLU A 646 27.21 8.03 22.52
N ARG A 647 27.52 6.92 23.19
CA ARG A 647 28.22 6.86 24.49
C ARG A 647 29.43 5.91 24.45
N PRO A 648 30.47 6.22 23.64
CA PRO A 648 31.70 5.43 23.58
C PRO A 648 32.51 5.50 24.89
N ASP A 649 32.17 6.45 25.77
CA ASP A 649 32.74 6.61 27.10
C ASP A 649 32.16 5.67 28.15
N ALA A 650 31.00 5.05 27.90
CA ALA A 650 30.32 4.17 28.85
C ALA A 650 30.45 2.69 28.47
N ARG A 651 30.50 1.80 29.47
CA ARG A 651 30.32 0.37 29.26
C ARG A 651 28.83 0.05 29.15
N ILE A 652 28.42 -0.50 28.00
CA ILE A 652 27.03 -0.86 27.72
C ILE A 652 26.93 -2.36 27.45
N ASP A 653 26.35 -3.08 28.40
CA ASP A 653 26.10 -4.53 28.30
C ASP A 653 24.65 -4.80 27.86
N TYR A 654 24.39 -5.97 27.28
CA TYR A 654 23.06 -6.43 26.89
C TYR A 654 22.68 -7.74 27.60
N VAL A 655 21.43 -7.85 28.02
CA VAL A 655 20.82 -9.08 28.54
C VAL A 655 19.47 -9.29 27.87
N ASP A 656 19.16 -10.51 27.43
CA ASP A 656 17.93 -10.77 26.66
C ASP A 656 16.62 -10.65 27.46
N GLY A 657 16.69 -10.63 28.80
CA GLY A 657 15.53 -10.50 29.70
C GLY A 657 14.70 -11.76 29.94
N ARG A 658 15.03 -12.91 29.32
CA ARG A 658 14.25 -14.16 29.49
C ARG A 658 14.40 -14.77 30.88
N ASP A 659 15.59 -14.61 31.48
CA ASP A 659 15.81 -14.91 32.90
C ASP A 659 15.73 -13.61 33.72
N VAL A 660 14.59 -13.41 34.39
CA VAL A 660 14.34 -12.24 35.25
C VAL A 660 15.39 -12.10 36.35
N ALA A 661 15.89 -13.21 36.90
CA ALA A 661 16.90 -13.14 37.96
C ALA A 661 18.27 -12.73 37.41
N ALA A 662 18.63 -13.18 36.21
CA ALA A 662 19.85 -12.72 35.52
C ALA A 662 19.75 -11.24 35.15
N ALA A 663 18.62 -10.81 34.59
CA ALA A 663 18.34 -9.40 34.27
C ALA A 663 18.44 -8.50 35.52
N ALA A 664 17.83 -8.90 36.63
CA ALA A 664 17.90 -8.18 37.89
C ALA A 664 19.34 -8.09 38.45
N ARG A 665 20.14 -9.17 38.36
CA ARG A 665 21.56 -9.13 38.76
C ARG A 665 22.38 -8.17 37.90
N ALA A 666 22.15 -8.16 36.59
CA ALA A 666 22.83 -7.25 35.69
C ALA A 666 22.43 -5.78 35.96
N ALA A 667 21.12 -5.54 36.19
CA ALA A 667 20.60 -4.23 36.56
C ALA A 667 21.23 -3.70 37.86
N ALA A 668 21.34 -4.54 38.90
CA ALA A 668 21.97 -4.15 40.17
C ALA A 668 23.47 -3.80 40.04
N ALA A 669 24.15 -4.32 39.01
CA ALA A 669 25.56 -4.04 38.74
C ALA A 669 25.79 -2.80 37.86
N ALA A 670 24.73 -2.22 37.28
CA ALA A 670 24.77 -1.05 36.41
C ALA A 670 24.39 0.24 37.15
N ASP A 671 24.80 1.39 36.62
CA ASP A 671 24.39 2.70 37.13
C ASP A 671 22.95 3.03 36.67
N VAL A 672 22.58 2.59 35.46
CA VAL A 672 21.24 2.69 34.88
C VAL A 672 20.88 1.38 34.17
N ALA A 673 19.64 0.92 34.34
CA ALA A 673 19.07 -0.18 33.57
C ALA A 673 18.03 0.35 32.58
N ILE A 674 18.10 -0.08 31.32
CA ILE A 674 17.16 0.31 30.26
C ILE A 674 16.46 -0.96 29.78
N VAL A 675 15.16 -1.09 30.06
CA VAL A 675 14.35 -2.23 29.63
C VAL A 675 13.60 -1.85 28.37
N PHE A 676 13.85 -2.55 27.27
CA PHE A 676 13.03 -2.48 26.06
C PHE A 676 11.89 -3.47 26.18
N ALA A 677 10.66 -2.97 26.14
CA ALA A 677 9.47 -3.78 26.16
C ALA A 677 8.71 -3.64 24.84
N THR A 678 8.43 -4.77 24.20
CA THR A 678 7.86 -4.85 22.86
C THR A 678 6.48 -5.50 22.90
N GLN A 679 5.53 -4.97 22.14
CA GLN A 679 4.23 -5.62 21.88
C GLN A 679 3.98 -5.56 20.38
N TRP A 680 4.04 -6.71 19.71
CA TRP A 680 3.74 -6.82 18.28
C TRP A 680 2.24 -6.86 18.02
N SER A 681 1.80 -6.19 16.96
CA SER A 681 0.44 -6.25 16.42
C SER A 681 0.49 -6.32 14.90
N ALA A 682 -0.63 -6.72 14.31
CA ALA A 682 -0.77 -6.82 12.87
C ALA A 682 -2.23 -6.69 12.45
N GLU A 683 -2.39 -6.48 11.15
CA GLU A 683 -3.65 -6.72 10.45
C GLU A 683 -4.25 -8.11 10.75
N SER A 684 -5.58 -8.24 10.63
CA SER A 684 -6.39 -9.45 10.78
C SER A 684 -6.59 -9.96 12.21
N VAL A 685 -5.96 -9.36 13.22
CA VAL A 685 -6.05 -9.84 14.61
C VAL A 685 -5.89 -8.71 15.61
N ASP A 686 -6.85 -8.58 16.52
CA ASP A 686 -6.73 -7.65 17.65
C ASP A 686 -5.94 -8.28 18.80
N LEU A 687 -5.31 -7.42 19.61
CA LEU A 687 -4.59 -7.82 20.81
C LEU A 687 -5.56 -8.46 21.82
N PRO A 688 -5.16 -9.57 22.47
CA PRO A 688 -6.02 -10.26 23.44
C PRO A 688 -6.31 -9.43 24.70
N HIS A 689 -5.42 -8.50 25.03
CA HIS A 689 -5.47 -7.65 26.22
C HIS A 689 -4.46 -6.50 26.10
N MET A 690 -4.54 -5.54 27.02
CA MET A 690 -3.61 -4.42 27.11
C MET A 690 -2.29 -4.75 27.86
N GLN A 691 -2.11 -5.97 28.37
CA GLN A 691 -0.87 -6.38 29.03
C GLN A 691 0.28 -6.58 28.03
N LEU A 692 1.51 -6.36 28.49
CA LEU A 692 2.70 -6.66 27.70
C LEU A 692 2.85 -8.20 27.56
N PRO A 693 3.21 -8.71 26.36
CA PRO A 693 3.35 -10.15 26.15
C PRO A 693 4.60 -10.70 26.86
N ASP A 694 4.75 -12.03 26.84
CA ASP A 694 5.98 -12.74 27.25
C ASP A 694 6.47 -12.45 28.68
N ASN A 695 5.55 -12.18 29.61
CA ASN A 695 5.83 -11.85 31.01
C ASN A 695 6.73 -10.61 31.21
N GLN A 696 6.75 -9.68 30.25
CA GLN A 696 7.59 -8.49 30.33
C GLN A 696 7.26 -7.60 31.54
N ASP A 697 6.01 -7.57 32.01
CA ASP A 697 5.66 -6.86 33.25
C ASP A 697 6.42 -7.38 34.48
N LYS A 698 6.61 -8.71 34.56
CA LYS A 698 7.40 -9.34 35.63
C LYS A 698 8.89 -9.04 35.48
N LEU A 699 9.40 -9.00 34.25
CA LEU A 699 10.77 -8.59 33.96
C LEU A 699 11.01 -7.15 34.42
N ILE A 700 10.16 -6.20 34.01
CA ILE A 700 10.30 -4.78 34.35
C ILE A 700 10.23 -4.59 35.87
N ALA A 701 9.25 -5.20 36.54
CA ALA A 701 9.15 -5.13 38.01
C ALA A 701 10.39 -5.71 38.70
N GLY A 702 10.94 -6.83 38.20
CA GLY A 702 12.15 -7.45 38.73
C GLY A 702 13.39 -6.56 38.56
N VAL A 703 13.55 -5.92 37.41
CA VAL A 703 14.64 -4.99 37.11
C VAL A 703 14.52 -3.70 37.93
N ALA A 704 13.34 -3.08 37.96
CA ALA A 704 13.10 -1.84 38.70
C ALA A 704 13.31 -2.00 40.21
N LYS A 705 12.96 -3.17 40.76
CA LYS A 705 13.26 -3.52 42.15
C LYS A 705 14.76 -3.63 42.42
N ALA A 706 15.54 -4.13 41.46
CA ALA A 706 16.98 -4.32 41.59
C ALA A 706 17.79 -3.04 41.33
N ASN A 707 17.28 -2.16 40.45
CA ASN A 707 17.89 -0.86 40.15
C ASN A 707 16.81 0.24 40.09
N PRO A 708 16.79 1.19 41.06
CA PRO A 708 15.79 2.25 41.09
C PRO A 708 15.98 3.29 39.96
N LYS A 709 17.13 3.28 39.26
CA LYS A 709 17.38 4.08 38.05
C LYS A 709 17.05 3.25 36.79
N THR A 710 15.81 2.79 36.72
CA THR A 710 15.30 2.02 35.57
C THR A 710 14.58 2.94 34.58
N VAL A 711 14.98 2.86 33.32
CA VAL A 711 14.27 3.46 32.18
C VAL A 711 13.54 2.33 31.45
N VAL A 712 12.27 2.55 31.08
CA VAL A 712 11.55 1.65 30.16
C VAL A 712 11.38 2.34 28.82
N VAL A 713 11.79 1.68 27.74
CA VAL A 713 11.48 2.06 26.37
C VAL A 713 10.40 1.12 25.85
N LEU A 714 9.26 1.69 25.45
CA LEU A 714 8.09 0.96 24.99
C LEU A 714 8.03 1.00 23.46
N GLU A 715 8.07 -0.18 22.84
CA GLU A 715 7.82 -0.36 21.41
C GLU A 715 6.49 -1.10 21.22
N THR A 716 5.39 -0.35 21.26
CA THR A 716 4.02 -0.89 21.33
C THR A 716 3.10 -0.25 20.30
N ASN A 717 2.07 -1.01 19.90
CA ASN A 717 1.01 -0.60 18.97
C ASN A 717 0.14 0.55 19.50
N GLY A 718 0.05 0.68 20.82
CA GLY A 718 -0.84 1.61 21.52
C GLY A 718 -0.58 1.59 23.02
N PRO A 719 -1.51 2.14 23.82
CA PRO A 719 -1.46 2.08 25.27
C PRO A 719 -1.42 0.64 25.81
N VAL A 720 -0.63 0.41 26.86
CA VAL A 720 -0.55 -0.86 27.61
C VAL A 720 -0.79 -0.63 29.11
N GLU A 721 -1.17 -1.66 29.84
CA GLU A 721 -1.22 -1.60 31.31
C GLU A 721 0.19 -1.38 31.89
N LEU A 722 0.29 -0.59 32.97
CA LEU A 722 1.58 -0.22 33.59
C LEU A 722 1.66 -0.62 35.08
N PRO A 723 1.54 -1.92 35.43
CA PRO A 723 1.48 -2.36 36.84
C PRO A 723 2.75 -2.04 37.65
N TRP A 724 3.87 -1.78 36.98
CA TRP A 724 5.18 -1.45 37.56
C TRP A 724 5.46 0.06 37.62
N LEU A 725 4.50 0.92 37.21
CA LEU A 725 4.69 2.37 37.06
C LEU A 725 5.31 3.06 38.28
N GLN A 726 4.89 2.68 39.49
CA GLN A 726 5.38 3.32 40.72
C GLN A 726 6.87 3.07 41.00
N GLN A 727 7.46 2.04 40.39
CA GLN A 727 8.87 1.66 40.57
C GLN A 727 9.77 2.20 39.46
N VAL A 728 9.20 2.66 38.34
CA VAL A 728 9.97 3.10 37.16
C VAL A 728 9.99 4.62 37.08
N PRO A 729 11.17 5.27 37.23
CA PRO A 729 11.27 6.72 37.16
C PRO A 729 11.13 7.29 35.74
N ALA A 730 11.52 6.57 34.68
CA ALA A 730 11.48 7.10 33.33
C ALA A 730 10.86 6.13 32.32
N ILE A 731 9.97 6.64 31.45
CA ILE A 731 9.29 5.87 30.41
C ILE A 731 9.31 6.68 29.11
N LEU A 732 9.87 6.08 28.06
CA LEU A 732 9.87 6.62 26.70
C LEU A 732 9.02 5.71 25.81
N GLN A 733 7.96 6.26 25.22
CA GLN A 733 7.15 5.58 24.20
C GLN A 733 7.78 5.82 22.83
N ALA A 734 8.31 4.77 22.20
CA ALA A 734 8.93 4.80 20.88
C ALA A 734 8.03 4.24 19.75
N TRP A 735 6.86 3.67 20.10
CA TRP A 735 5.92 3.07 19.14
C TRP A 735 6.60 1.98 18.30
N TYR A 736 6.33 1.90 16.98
CA TYR A 736 7.18 1.14 16.07
C TYR A 736 8.06 2.13 15.31
N PRO A 737 9.37 2.18 15.59
CA PRO A 737 10.19 3.32 15.23
C PRO A 737 10.89 3.18 13.85
N GLY A 738 10.64 2.10 13.10
CA GLY A 738 11.13 1.95 11.72
C GLY A 738 12.66 1.83 11.59
N ILE A 739 13.18 2.00 10.37
CA ILE A 739 14.54 1.60 9.99
C ILE A 739 15.68 2.42 10.63
N ARG A 740 15.34 3.50 11.34
CA ARG A 740 16.27 4.36 12.10
C ARG A 740 15.87 4.51 13.57
N GLY A 741 15.08 3.55 14.08
CA GLY A 741 14.56 3.59 15.43
C GLY A 741 15.63 3.54 16.52
N GLY A 742 16.61 2.65 16.40
CA GLY A 742 17.72 2.55 17.36
C GLY A 742 18.49 3.86 17.49
N GLU A 743 18.81 4.52 16.36
CA GLU A 743 19.47 5.82 16.36
C GLU A 743 18.62 6.94 16.96
N GLY A 744 17.35 7.03 16.59
CA GLY A 744 16.43 8.04 17.16
C GLY A 744 16.25 7.86 18.66
N ILE A 745 16.04 6.63 19.12
CA ILE A 745 15.92 6.29 20.55
C ILE A 745 17.20 6.63 21.30
N ALA A 746 18.38 6.27 20.78
CA ALA A 746 19.65 6.59 21.40
C ALA A 746 19.86 8.11 21.52
N ALA A 747 19.54 8.88 20.48
CA ALA A 747 19.65 10.34 20.49
C ALA A 747 18.75 10.99 21.55
N LEU A 748 17.55 10.44 21.76
CA LEU A 748 16.63 10.89 22.82
C LEU A 748 17.16 10.52 24.20
N LEU A 749 17.61 9.28 24.40
CA LEU A 749 18.14 8.82 25.70
C LEU A 749 19.36 9.64 26.16
N THR A 750 20.21 10.08 25.24
CA THR A 750 21.42 10.86 25.55
C THR A 750 21.20 12.37 25.59
N GLY A 751 20.02 12.85 25.19
CA GLY A 751 19.74 14.29 25.12
C GLY A 751 20.40 15.01 23.94
N LYS A 752 20.95 14.26 22.97
CA LYS A 752 21.31 14.81 21.66
C LYS A 752 20.09 15.42 20.97
N VAL A 753 18.94 14.77 21.17
CA VAL A 753 17.62 15.30 20.83
C VAL A 753 16.80 15.45 22.09
N ASN A 754 16.07 16.56 22.17
CA ASN A 754 15.11 16.81 23.23
C ASN A 754 13.73 16.23 22.82
N PRO A 755 13.15 15.30 23.61
CA PRO A 755 11.80 14.78 23.36
C PRO A 755 10.78 15.91 23.21
N SER A 756 9.96 15.80 22.16
CA SER A 756 8.91 16.77 21.85
C SER A 756 7.57 16.13 21.46
N GLY A 757 7.51 14.80 21.40
CA GLY A 757 6.30 14.08 21.06
C GLY A 757 5.20 14.27 22.10
N ARG A 758 3.95 14.21 21.64
CA ARG A 758 2.72 14.33 22.44
C ARG A 758 1.80 13.18 22.10
N LEU A 759 1.17 12.56 23.09
CA LEU A 759 0.29 11.42 22.87
C LEU A 759 -0.87 11.76 21.91
N PRO A 760 -1.06 10.98 20.82
CA PRO A 760 -2.22 11.09 19.92
C PRO A 760 -3.41 10.24 20.40
N VAL A 761 -3.26 9.60 21.56
CA VAL A 761 -4.23 8.72 22.20
C VAL A 761 -4.20 8.89 23.72
N THR A 762 -5.33 8.66 24.37
CA THR A 762 -5.44 8.62 25.82
C THR A 762 -4.93 7.28 26.35
N TRP A 763 -4.13 7.33 27.40
CA TRP A 763 -3.61 6.14 28.07
C TRP A 763 -4.51 5.80 29.28
N PRO A 764 -5.40 4.79 29.19
CA PRO A 764 -6.22 4.38 30.32
C PRO A 764 -5.35 3.75 31.42
N VAL A 765 -5.86 3.76 32.66
CA VAL A 765 -5.27 3.00 33.77
C VAL A 765 -5.38 1.50 33.50
N ASP A 766 -6.56 1.06 33.07
CA ASP A 766 -6.87 -0.32 32.69
C ASP A 766 -8.13 -0.37 31.81
N VAL A 767 -8.49 -1.58 31.37
CA VAL A 767 -9.63 -1.81 30.48
C VAL A 767 -10.99 -1.36 31.04
N SER A 768 -11.14 -1.18 32.35
CA SER A 768 -12.42 -0.73 32.95
C SER A 768 -12.77 0.71 32.60
N GLN A 769 -11.80 1.48 32.09
CA GLN A 769 -12.02 2.86 31.63
C GLN A 769 -12.43 2.94 30.15
N LEU A 770 -12.35 1.82 29.41
CA LEU A 770 -12.76 1.78 28.00
C LEU A 770 -14.29 1.71 27.87
N PRO A 771 -14.87 2.21 26.76
CA PRO A 771 -16.30 2.01 26.46
C PRO A 771 -16.70 0.53 26.47
N ARG A 772 -15.76 -0.36 26.09
CA ARG A 772 -15.93 -1.81 26.02
C ARG A 772 -14.84 -2.52 26.84
N PRO A 773 -14.99 -2.70 28.15
CA PRO A 773 -13.99 -3.43 28.93
C PRO A 773 -13.78 -4.88 28.43
N HIS A 774 -14.82 -5.49 27.87
CA HIS A 774 -14.82 -6.83 27.32
C HIS A 774 -15.19 -6.81 25.84
N VAL A 775 -14.43 -7.54 25.02
CA VAL A 775 -14.69 -7.78 23.59
C VAL A 775 -14.45 -9.26 23.34
N ASN A 776 -15.41 -9.94 22.71
CA ASN A 776 -15.22 -11.35 22.35
C ASN A 776 -14.41 -11.49 21.07
N GLY A 777 -13.72 -12.61 20.90
CA GLY A 777 -13.00 -12.89 19.65
C GLY A 777 -11.57 -12.36 19.55
N LEU A 778 -11.05 -11.70 20.58
CA LEU A 778 -9.69 -11.13 20.57
C LEU A 778 -8.57 -12.19 20.56
N GLY A 779 -7.46 -11.85 19.91
CA GLY A 779 -6.25 -12.67 19.81
C GLY A 779 -6.32 -13.79 18.76
N PHE A 780 -5.19 -14.44 18.49
CA PHE A 780 -5.07 -15.49 17.47
C PHE A 780 -5.89 -16.75 17.74
N ASN A 781 -6.15 -17.06 19.01
CA ASN A 781 -6.89 -18.25 19.44
C ASN A 781 -7.98 -17.82 20.44
N PRO A 782 -9.03 -17.14 19.98
CA PRO A 782 -10.03 -16.59 20.88
C PRO A 782 -10.83 -17.71 21.55
N LYS A 783 -11.14 -17.53 22.84
CA LYS A 783 -11.95 -18.49 23.62
C LYS A 783 -13.43 -18.43 23.28
N ASN A 784 -13.91 -17.22 22.95
CA ASN A 784 -15.30 -16.93 22.66
C ASN A 784 -15.44 -16.53 21.19
N LYS A 785 -16.59 -16.86 20.58
CA LYS A 785 -16.94 -16.38 19.25
C LYS A 785 -16.93 -14.83 19.25
N PRO A 786 -16.32 -14.17 18.26
CA PRO A 786 -16.50 -12.74 18.03
C PRO A 786 -17.96 -12.29 18.06
N ASP A 787 -18.17 -11.06 18.50
CA ASP A 787 -19.47 -10.42 18.45
C ASP A 787 -19.86 -10.08 16.99
N ASP A 788 -21.13 -10.28 16.62
CA ASP A 788 -21.61 -10.00 15.26
C ASP A 788 -21.86 -8.49 15.04
N THR A 789 -21.96 -7.72 16.13
CA THR A 789 -22.20 -6.28 16.16
C THR A 789 -21.33 -5.60 17.21
N ILE A 790 -20.87 -4.39 16.93
CA ILE A 790 -20.11 -3.55 17.84
C ILE A 790 -20.86 -2.22 17.99
N ASP A 791 -21.36 -1.94 19.19
CA ASP A 791 -22.21 -0.78 19.47
C ASP A 791 -21.39 0.48 19.76
N TYR A 792 -21.14 1.31 18.76
CA TYR A 792 -20.42 2.58 18.87
C TYR A 792 -21.27 3.73 19.41
N ASP A 793 -22.58 3.56 19.63
CA ASP A 793 -23.41 4.57 20.31
C ASP A 793 -23.09 4.70 21.81
N ILE A 794 -22.39 3.70 22.39
CA ILE A 794 -21.90 3.76 23.78
C ILE A 794 -21.08 5.03 24.03
N GLU A 795 -20.09 5.31 23.18
CA GLU A 795 -19.30 6.53 23.20
C GLU A 795 -19.74 7.57 22.16
N GLY A 796 -20.40 7.15 21.08
CA GLY A 796 -20.74 8.00 19.95
C GLY A 796 -19.52 8.74 19.39
N ALA A 797 -19.59 10.07 19.35
CA ALA A 797 -18.48 10.94 18.92
C ALA A 797 -17.39 11.13 19.98
N ASN A 798 -17.60 10.64 21.21
CA ASN A 798 -16.69 10.83 22.33
C ASN A 798 -15.54 9.82 22.32
N VAL A 799 -14.86 9.62 21.19
CA VAL A 799 -13.68 8.74 21.14
C VAL A 799 -12.56 9.29 22.03
N GLY A 800 -11.90 8.42 22.80
CA GLY A 800 -10.68 8.78 23.53
C GLY A 800 -10.89 9.80 24.67
N TYR A 801 -10.10 10.86 24.72
CA TYR A 801 -10.15 11.89 25.77
C TYR A 801 -11.55 12.51 25.95
N LYS A 802 -12.35 12.55 24.88
CA LYS A 802 -13.74 13.02 24.92
C LYS A 802 -14.61 12.12 25.80
N TRP A 803 -14.43 10.79 25.72
CA TRP A 803 -15.07 9.82 26.62
C TRP A 803 -14.64 10.04 28.07
N PHE A 804 -13.34 10.22 28.30
CA PHE A 804 -12.81 10.47 29.63
C PHE A 804 -13.40 11.73 30.25
N ALA A 805 -13.49 12.82 29.48
CA ALA A 805 -14.15 14.05 29.92
C ALA A 805 -15.66 13.83 30.18
N ALA A 806 -16.37 13.14 29.29
CA ALA A 806 -17.81 12.86 29.42
C ALA A 806 -18.13 11.98 30.64
N LYS A 807 -17.23 11.07 31.02
CA LYS A 807 -17.39 10.17 32.17
C LYS A 807 -16.71 10.65 33.45
N GLY A 808 -15.99 11.77 33.41
CA GLY A 808 -15.21 12.26 34.55
C GLY A 808 -14.10 11.30 34.99
N LEU A 809 -13.50 10.56 34.04
CA LEU A 809 -12.43 9.61 34.28
C LEU A 809 -11.07 10.31 34.27
N THR A 810 -10.16 9.84 35.13
CA THR A 810 -8.76 10.27 35.12
C THR A 810 -7.91 9.24 34.37
N PRO A 811 -7.30 9.59 33.23
CA PRO A 811 -6.42 8.67 32.51
C PRO A 811 -5.06 8.56 33.23
N GLN A 812 -4.32 7.49 32.93
CA GLN A 812 -2.93 7.34 33.36
C GLN A 812 -2.03 8.41 32.72
N TYR A 813 -2.23 8.64 31.41
CA TYR A 813 -1.68 9.78 30.67
C TYR A 813 -2.76 10.29 29.71
N ALA A 814 -3.00 11.60 29.71
CA ALA A 814 -4.02 12.18 28.86
C ALA A 814 -3.56 12.32 27.40
N PHE A 815 -4.51 12.36 26.47
CA PHE A 815 -4.27 12.86 25.10
C PHE A 815 -3.51 14.20 25.13
N GLY A 816 -2.51 14.34 24.26
CA GLY A 816 -1.61 15.49 24.21
C GLY A 816 -0.50 15.50 25.27
N HIS A 817 -0.44 14.53 26.19
CA HIS A 817 0.64 14.44 27.18
C HIS A 817 1.99 14.12 26.55
N GLY A 818 3.05 14.74 27.07
CA GLY A 818 4.44 14.48 26.67
C GLY A 818 5.38 15.41 27.43
N LEU A 819 6.48 14.88 27.94
CA LEU A 819 7.50 15.65 28.64
C LEU A 819 8.63 16.08 27.70
N SER A 820 9.43 17.04 28.16
CA SER A 820 10.60 17.56 27.47
C SER A 820 11.75 17.71 28.47
N TYR A 821 13.00 17.74 28.00
CA TYR A 821 14.18 18.11 28.80
C TYR A 821 14.28 19.62 29.04
N THR A 822 13.38 20.41 28.45
CA THR A 822 13.21 21.83 28.77
C THR A 822 11.79 22.12 29.23
N SER A 823 11.56 23.34 29.70
CA SER A 823 10.24 23.83 30.11
C SER A 823 9.78 24.96 29.21
N PHE A 824 8.47 25.12 29.09
CA PHE A 824 7.87 26.20 28.30
C PHE A 824 6.83 26.97 29.11
N GLY A 825 6.77 28.28 28.92
CA GLY A 825 5.73 29.16 29.45
C GLY A 825 4.79 29.58 28.33
N TYR A 826 3.50 29.70 28.63
CA TYR A 826 2.48 30.24 27.73
C TYR A 826 1.89 31.49 28.37
N ASP A 827 1.92 32.60 27.65
CA ASP A 827 1.46 33.90 28.13
C ASP A 827 0.58 34.60 27.08
N ASN A 828 -0.22 35.57 27.52
CA ASN A 828 -0.98 36.48 26.65
C ASN A 828 -1.90 35.78 25.63
N LEU A 829 -2.63 34.73 26.04
CA LEU A 829 -3.65 34.12 25.19
C LEU A 829 -4.71 35.17 24.84
N GLN A 830 -4.92 35.39 23.55
CA GLN A 830 -5.98 36.23 23.01
C GLN A 830 -6.77 35.40 22.00
N VAL A 831 -8.10 35.39 22.15
CA VAL A 831 -9.00 34.73 21.21
C VAL A 831 -9.90 35.80 20.59
N VAL A 832 -9.96 35.82 19.27
CA VAL A 832 -10.79 36.76 18.50
C VAL A 832 -11.67 35.98 17.53
N VAL A 833 -12.86 36.52 17.26
CA VAL A 833 -13.76 36.02 16.22
C VAL A 833 -13.65 36.96 15.02
N GLU A 834 -13.05 36.47 13.93
CA GLU A 834 -12.82 37.18 12.68
C GLU A 834 -13.81 36.69 11.61
N GLY A 835 -15.00 37.29 11.57
CA GLY A 835 -16.09 36.78 10.74
C GLY A 835 -16.61 35.46 11.31
N GLN A 836 -16.46 34.36 10.57
CA GLN A 836 -16.83 33.01 11.03
C GLN A 836 -15.66 32.24 11.68
N ARG A 837 -14.46 32.83 11.70
CA ARG A 837 -13.23 32.15 12.13
C ARG A 837 -12.91 32.49 13.57
N VAL A 838 -12.56 31.48 14.36
CA VAL A 838 -12.02 31.66 15.71
C VAL A 838 -10.50 31.56 15.65
N VAL A 839 -9.81 32.60 16.09
CA VAL A 839 -8.37 32.73 15.98
C VAL A 839 -7.78 33.00 17.35
N ALA A 840 -6.84 32.18 17.77
CA ALA A 840 -6.07 32.41 18.98
C ALA A 840 -4.65 32.89 18.65
N SER A 841 -4.14 33.81 19.46
CA SER A 841 -2.72 34.19 19.49
C SER A 841 -2.17 33.97 20.89
N VAL A 842 -0.97 33.40 21.01
CA VAL A 842 -0.32 33.12 22.29
C VAL A 842 1.19 33.32 22.17
N ASP A 843 1.81 33.86 23.21
CA ASP A 843 3.26 33.94 23.34
C ASP A 843 3.77 32.65 23.99
N VAL A 844 4.67 31.94 23.29
CA VAL A 844 5.28 30.70 23.76
C VAL A 844 6.75 30.95 24.02
N ARG A 845 7.22 30.64 25.22
CA ARG A 845 8.59 30.88 25.63
C ARG A 845 9.25 29.59 26.11
N ASN A 846 10.46 29.29 25.63
CA ASN A 846 11.30 28.28 26.26
C ASN A 846 11.93 28.88 27.52
N THR A 847 11.53 28.36 28.68
CA THR A 847 11.96 28.84 30.00
C THR A 847 13.08 28.00 30.61
N GLY A 848 13.45 26.89 29.97
CA GLY A 848 14.52 26.02 30.43
C GLY A 848 15.89 26.37 29.83
N LYS A 849 16.80 25.39 29.88
CA LYS A 849 18.23 25.59 29.59
C LYS A 849 18.69 24.97 28.27
N VAL A 850 17.84 24.17 27.62
CA VAL A 850 18.16 23.48 26.37
C VAL A 850 17.12 23.83 25.31
N ALA A 851 17.52 23.79 24.04
CA ALA A 851 16.59 23.95 22.93
C ALA A 851 15.54 22.83 22.95
N GLY A 852 14.34 23.10 22.46
CA GLY A 852 13.29 22.11 22.38
C GLY A 852 12.09 22.60 21.59
N ALA A 853 11.13 21.70 21.38
CA ALA A 853 9.85 22.02 20.78
C ALA A 853 8.69 21.73 21.73
N ASP A 854 7.64 22.54 21.64
CA ASP A 854 6.38 22.36 22.36
C ASP A 854 5.19 22.45 21.41
N VAL A 855 4.04 21.99 21.87
CA VAL A 855 2.77 22.00 21.14
C VAL A 855 1.70 22.65 22.01
N PRO A 856 1.51 23.97 21.89
CA PRO A 856 0.29 24.65 22.31
C PRO A 856 -0.95 23.99 21.69
N GLN A 857 -1.83 23.46 22.54
CA GLN A 857 -3.06 22.79 22.15
C GLN A 857 -4.26 23.64 22.59
N LEU A 858 -5.19 23.89 21.66
CA LEU A 858 -6.44 24.59 21.94
C LEU A 858 -7.59 23.60 21.99
N TYR A 859 -8.33 23.66 23.10
CA TYR A 859 -9.54 22.90 23.28
C TYR A 859 -10.72 23.85 23.46
N LEU A 860 -11.86 23.49 22.91
CA LEU A 860 -13.14 24.13 23.19
C LEU A 860 -13.85 23.29 24.25
N GLN A 861 -14.15 23.91 25.38
CA GLN A 861 -15.10 23.40 26.34
C GLN A 861 -16.50 23.86 25.91
N LEU A 862 -17.38 22.89 25.66
CA LEU A 862 -18.75 23.13 25.26
C LEU A 862 -19.63 23.46 26.50
N PRO A 863 -20.81 24.10 26.29
CA PRO A 863 -21.74 24.42 27.38
C PRO A 863 -22.06 23.21 28.27
N GLN A 864 -22.28 23.46 29.56
CA GLN A 864 -22.62 22.42 30.52
C GLN A 864 -23.85 21.62 30.06
N GLY A 865 -23.73 20.29 30.10
CA GLY A 865 -24.79 19.38 29.63
C GLY A 865 -24.63 18.91 28.17
N SER A 866 -23.64 19.43 27.43
CA SER A 866 -23.31 18.92 26.10
C SER A 866 -22.84 17.47 26.15
N THR A 867 -23.28 16.63 25.21
CA THR A 867 -22.87 15.21 25.10
C THR A 867 -21.37 15.07 24.88
N THR A 868 -20.78 15.96 24.09
CA THR A 868 -19.33 16.07 23.87
C THR A 868 -18.81 17.27 24.63
N PRO A 869 -18.24 17.12 25.83
CA PRO A 869 -17.92 18.25 26.70
C PRO A 869 -16.71 19.05 26.24
N ILE A 870 -15.78 18.42 25.51
CA ILE A 870 -14.51 19.01 25.10
C ILE A 870 -14.15 18.57 23.69
N ARG A 871 -13.53 19.44 22.90
CA ARG A 871 -13.00 19.13 21.56
C ARG A 871 -11.65 19.84 21.34
N LEU A 872 -10.67 19.16 20.75
CA LEU A 872 -9.48 19.79 20.19
C LEU A 872 -9.94 20.64 19.00
N ILE A 873 -9.55 21.92 18.99
CA ILE A 873 -9.96 22.84 17.92
C ILE A 873 -8.77 23.35 17.11
N GLY A 874 -7.55 23.23 17.62
CA GLY A 874 -6.35 23.63 16.90
C GLY A 874 -5.09 23.38 17.70
N PHE A 875 -3.96 23.29 17.00
CA PHE A 875 -2.64 23.13 17.59
C PHE A 875 -1.58 23.72 16.68
N GLN A 876 -0.40 23.98 17.24
CA GLN A 876 0.76 24.34 16.42
C GLN A 876 2.03 23.94 17.16
N LYS A 877 2.92 23.20 16.49
CA LYS A 877 4.25 22.91 17.02
C LYS A 877 5.18 24.11 16.84
N VAL A 878 6.00 24.40 17.84
CA VAL A 878 7.00 25.47 17.80
C VAL A 878 8.32 25.01 18.40
N THR A 879 9.42 25.26 17.71
CA THR A 879 10.79 25.01 18.20
C THR A 879 11.44 26.32 18.64
N LEU A 880 12.03 26.32 19.83
CA LEU A 880 12.57 27.51 20.49
C LEU A 880 13.92 27.23 21.15
N GLN A 881 14.86 28.16 20.99
CA GLN A 881 16.12 28.21 21.74
C GLN A 881 15.88 28.59 23.22
N PRO A 882 16.81 28.29 24.15
CA PRO A 882 16.67 28.70 25.55
C PRO A 882 16.40 30.20 25.69
N GLY A 883 15.34 30.57 26.39
CA GLY A 883 14.93 31.95 26.61
C GLY A 883 14.19 32.62 25.44
N GLU A 884 14.18 32.02 24.24
CA GLU A 884 13.43 32.52 23.08
C GLU A 884 11.93 32.52 23.37
N SER A 885 11.25 33.58 22.92
CA SER A 885 9.80 33.71 22.93
C SER A 885 9.29 33.97 21.52
N ARG A 886 8.20 33.29 21.14
CA ARG A 886 7.54 33.45 19.84
C ARG A 886 6.04 33.58 20.04
N ARG A 887 5.45 34.62 19.44
CA ARG A 887 4.00 34.72 19.29
C ARG A 887 3.55 33.83 18.13
N ILE A 888 2.66 32.89 18.41
CA ILE A 888 2.07 32.00 17.41
C ILE A 888 0.59 32.32 17.22
N ARG A 889 0.04 31.94 16.06
CA ARG A 889 -1.36 32.14 15.68
C ARG A 889 -1.95 30.80 15.29
N ILE A 890 -2.98 30.36 16.01
CA ILE A 890 -3.68 29.10 15.79
C ILE A 890 -5.11 29.43 15.37
N GLU A 891 -5.51 28.94 14.20
CA GLU A 891 -6.89 29.04 13.73
C GLU A 891 -7.65 27.78 14.11
N ALA A 892 -8.85 27.94 14.65
CA ALA A 892 -9.69 26.82 15.02
C ALA A 892 -10.30 26.18 13.77
N GLU A 893 -10.30 24.84 13.70
CA GLU A 893 -11.01 24.11 12.65
C GLU A 893 -12.53 24.32 12.80
N PRO A 894 -13.20 24.98 11.85
CA PRO A 894 -14.60 25.38 12.01
C PRO A 894 -15.55 24.25 12.41
N LYS A 895 -15.40 23.04 11.85
CA LYS A 895 -16.29 21.90 12.16
C LYS A 895 -16.11 21.39 13.58
N THR A 896 -14.95 21.59 14.21
CA THR A 896 -14.74 21.25 15.63
C THR A 896 -15.49 22.18 16.60
N LEU A 897 -15.91 23.37 16.14
CA LEU A 897 -16.75 24.30 16.89
C LEU A 897 -18.25 23.97 16.76
N ALA A 898 -18.63 23.12 15.80
CA ALA A 898 -19.99 22.86 15.39
C ALA A 898 -20.47 21.46 15.78
N SER A 899 -21.78 21.24 15.79
CA SER A 899 -22.39 19.91 15.81
C SER A 899 -23.10 19.64 14.49
N PHE A 900 -23.17 18.38 14.08
CA PHE A 900 -23.81 18.01 12.82
C PHE A 900 -25.32 17.87 13.01
N ASP A 901 -26.11 18.66 12.28
CA ASP A 901 -27.56 18.53 12.22
C ASP A 901 -27.94 17.52 11.14
N THR A 902 -28.43 16.35 11.54
CA THR A 902 -28.80 15.26 10.63
C THR A 902 -30.08 15.55 9.86
N ALA A 903 -30.97 16.43 10.35
CA ALA A 903 -32.21 16.76 9.65
C ALA A 903 -31.94 17.67 8.45
N ASP A 904 -31.09 18.67 8.65
CA ASP A 904 -30.72 19.63 7.60
C ASP A 904 -29.45 19.24 6.83
N LYS A 905 -28.75 18.18 7.25
CA LYS A 905 -27.46 17.72 6.72
C LYS A 905 -26.40 18.83 6.67
N GLN A 906 -26.26 19.58 7.76
CA GLN A 906 -25.32 20.72 7.84
C GLN A 906 -24.68 20.85 9.22
N TRP A 907 -23.48 21.43 9.26
CA TRP A 907 -22.80 21.75 10.50
C TRP A 907 -23.36 23.05 11.09
N LYS A 908 -23.73 23.04 12.37
CA LYS A 908 -24.25 24.20 13.09
C LYS A 908 -23.46 24.47 14.36
N ILE A 909 -22.98 25.69 14.50
CA ILE A 909 -22.49 26.24 15.76
C ILE A 909 -23.71 26.79 16.49
N ALA A 910 -23.99 26.25 17.68
CA ALA A 910 -25.05 26.78 18.52
C ALA A 910 -24.63 28.12 19.12
N GLY A 911 -25.55 29.08 19.17
CA GLY A 911 -25.30 30.36 19.85
C GLY A 911 -25.13 30.16 21.36
N GLY A 912 -24.13 30.80 21.95
CA GLY A 912 -23.96 30.83 23.41
C GLY A 912 -22.52 30.95 23.89
N GLN A 913 -22.35 30.66 25.18
CA GLN A 913 -21.08 30.76 25.90
C GLN A 913 -20.29 29.46 25.85
N TYR A 914 -19.06 29.57 25.38
CA TYR A 914 -18.04 28.54 25.35
C TYR A 914 -16.82 28.99 26.14
N GLU A 915 -15.87 28.09 26.37
CA GLU A 915 -14.55 28.42 26.92
C GLU A 915 -13.47 27.82 26.03
N VAL A 916 -12.54 28.66 25.56
CA VAL A 916 -11.32 28.20 24.90
C VAL A 916 -10.25 27.96 25.96
N GLN A 917 -9.70 26.76 25.97
CA GLN A 917 -8.65 26.34 26.86
C GLN A 917 -7.35 26.18 26.06
N LEU A 918 -6.32 26.92 26.45
CA LEU A 918 -4.96 26.59 26.07
C LEU A 918 -4.41 25.60 27.07
N SER A 919 -3.99 24.43 26.60
CA SER A 919 -3.65 23.29 27.45
C SER A 919 -2.31 22.66 27.07
N ARG A 920 -1.72 21.93 28.02
CA ARG A 920 -0.54 21.07 27.77
C ARG A 920 -0.92 19.65 27.35
N ALA A 921 -2.12 19.23 27.72
CA ALA A 921 -2.78 17.97 27.43
C ALA A 921 -4.29 18.19 27.66
N ALA A 922 -5.14 17.29 27.19
CA ALA A 922 -6.60 17.45 27.25
C ALA A 922 -7.17 17.72 28.66
N ASN A 923 -6.48 17.28 29.72
CA ASN A 923 -6.89 17.49 31.12
C ASN A 923 -6.03 18.51 31.89
N ALA A 924 -5.17 19.27 31.21
CA ALA A 924 -4.21 20.18 31.82
C ALA A 924 -4.27 21.61 31.22
N PRO A 925 -5.39 22.33 31.40
CA PRO A 925 -5.52 23.71 30.94
C PRO A 925 -4.62 24.65 31.74
N VAL A 926 -3.96 25.58 31.04
CA VAL A 926 -3.09 26.60 31.65
C VAL A 926 -3.67 28.01 31.56
N GLN A 927 -4.44 28.31 30.51
CA GLN A 927 -5.17 29.55 30.34
C GLN A 927 -6.57 29.26 29.79
N ARG A 928 -7.54 30.05 30.20
CA ARG A 928 -8.95 29.90 29.83
C ARG A 928 -9.50 31.26 29.42
N VAL A 929 -10.19 31.31 28.28
CA VAL A 929 -10.79 32.53 27.75
C VAL A 929 -12.26 32.23 27.44
N PRO A 930 -13.22 32.97 28.02
CA PRO A 930 -14.62 32.84 27.63
C PRO A 930 -14.78 33.28 26.17
N LEU A 931 -15.59 32.55 25.43
CA LEU A 931 -15.86 32.78 24.02
C LEU A 931 -17.37 32.78 23.80
N GLU A 932 -17.92 33.89 23.35
CA GLU A 932 -19.31 33.96 22.88
C GLU A 932 -19.33 33.67 21.37
N LEU A 933 -20.11 32.68 20.95
CA LEU A 933 -20.35 32.39 19.54
C LEU A 933 -21.80 32.69 19.19
N ALA A 934 -22.01 33.31 18.03
CA ALA A 934 -23.34 33.44 17.46
C ALA A 934 -23.76 32.12 16.79
N GLU A 935 -25.07 31.88 16.69
CA GLU A 935 -25.57 30.77 15.90
C GLU A 935 -25.17 30.94 14.43
N GLN A 936 -24.53 29.93 13.87
CA GLN A 936 -24.07 29.97 12.47
C GLN A 936 -23.97 28.57 11.85
N VAL A 937 -24.23 28.50 10.54
CA VAL A 937 -23.97 27.30 9.72
C VAL A 937 -22.54 27.34 9.24
N VAL A 938 -21.83 26.23 9.41
CA VAL A 938 -20.46 26.00 8.91
C VAL A 938 -20.54 25.23 7.60
N ARG A 939 -19.72 25.63 6.63
CA ARG A 939 -19.59 24.94 5.34
C ARG A 939 -18.39 24.01 5.33
#